data_AF-A0A316YHH2-F1
#
_entry.id   AF-A0A316YHH2-F1
#
_cell.length_a   1.000
_cell.length_b   1.000
_cell.length_c   1.000
_cell.angle_alpha   90.00
_cell.angle_beta   90.00
_cell.angle_gamma   90.00
#
_symmetry.space_group_name_H-M   'P 1'
#
loop_
_entity.id
_entity.type
_entity.pdbx_description
1 polymer ?
#
loop_
_entity_poly.entity_id
_entity_poly.type
_entity_poly.pdbx_seq_one_letter_code
_entity_poly.pdbx_strand_id
1 'polypeptide(L)'
;MPDAAPAPNMDAQSNGKAEGSAGQRMTSEERHYLLKTLVCMQMAHEWGLLEQPGILARFGPPFVDRDTANSDKGSDGEEGEGDDEARPVILRHMFQVHLRRFPGLDTAPQSYWRSVIAPLFDFLATDAGFSSSVERGQYTNRRLIALVVTRYLATYFARGVGVRGAGETRGPGKVKGDEAHPWRGAGKQWGKGTVKRGLDHPVRPTKQENAAVRGLFLDSSGKQSEKEETELWALGLDHVEAIQRDWCAWKESIIESEEGLDETLKLLETKHLDNLPPRFRNAAEWVRQHVAFVLWTVFTTYAGRDEIFSILKTVHGLFPYWGARQLLKIANAQKMIKAIIDLVLARPLGYVDSLGQRICFVVLDAQIASIERGLLKPLRAAIADEGLCRAVEMYAAERTAEDRTRIERLAGDKHIDVLASVLLHYRPSQSGKGNGSQSIDAKRVQEMHEAYAASPQLRANIDQAYPATCAQATEKRSAAKSKSKPSSTSSASASLRDVSPEALRFARLKLLLRDALRKRDRQKVLDLLRGPRIPTVLKTTLEQVFYKLIYDIALVSDLSSRLLDVQNFLDDLIRTKAAGKDAMEDWVALCARHEQSLYVFVHEVRDAVQPIFDWCQTCLDFMALATTTPAKPQDKQAKRIEVDLDELMARAAGAAAGGEDDTLQQLRGEIRQTTEYVRLQKVRTKIDWAGQAVRCVRPDSVSPTNPLRKRATADDDDGLFGAEPSEALRASTRDVGGLFGRCVGHYSRDDGTTVPGRGTEMAEVPWAYFDVPDPLGQHLGQPAAAASAPASQRASTQDDGGGLLRYEPRQEGQVRPPSVLRTRLAVLPQFRRAMLACLPERYT
;
A
#
# COMPACT_ATOMS: atom_id res chain seq x y z
N MET A 1 -50.43 36.79 -18.49
CA MET A 1 -50.97 37.43 -17.27
C MET A 1 -52.43 37.72 -17.51
N PRO A 2 -53.34 37.42 -16.58
CA PRO A 2 -53.24 36.52 -15.41
C PRO A 2 -54.21 35.30 -15.62
N ASP A 3 -54.62 34.43 -14.69
CA ASP A 3 -54.26 34.15 -13.28
C ASP A 3 -54.59 32.66 -12.94
N ALA A 4 -54.57 32.32 -11.64
CA ALA A 4 -55.25 31.21 -10.95
C ALA A 4 -54.65 29.79 -11.02
N ALA A 5 -54.04 29.38 -9.90
CA ALA A 5 -53.67 28.00 -9.57
C ALA A 5 -54.76 27.31 -8.72
N PRO A 6 -54.81 25.96 -8.68
CA PRO A 6 -55.47 25.21 -7.62
C PRO A 6 -54.48 24.62 -6.59
N ALA A 7 -54.95 24.50 -5.35
CA ALA A 7 -54.20 24.05 -4.17
C ALA A 7 -54.01 22.50 -4.12
N PRO A 8 -53.14 21.96 -3.24
CA PRO A 8 -52.80 20.54 -3.26
C PRO A 8 -53.86 19.69 -2.56
N ASN A 9 -54.27 18.57 -3.18
CA ASN A 9 -55.18 17.64 -2.53
C ASN A 9 -54.41 16.67 -1.62
N MET A 10 -54.75 16.66 -0.33
CA MET A 10 -54.27 15.67 0.63
C MET A 10 -55.01 14.34 0.40
N ASP A 11 -54.30 13.29 -0.01
CA ASP A 11 -54.74 11.90 0.17
C ASP A 11 -53.52 11.01 0.47
N ALA A 12 -52.93 11.26 1.64
CA ALA A 12 -51.90 10.40 2.21
C ALA A 12 -52.53 9.43 3.22
N GLN A 13 -52.93 8.25 2.76
CA GLN A 13 -52.99 7.02 3.58
C GLN A 13 -53.38 5.78 2.76
N SER A 14 -52.44 4.82 2.65
CA SER A 14 -52.64 3.35 2.60
C SER A 14 -51.74 2.58 1.61
N ASN A 15 -50.42 2.53 1.87
CA ASN A 15 -49.66 1.30 1.54
C ASN A 15 -48.43 1.05 2.45
N GLY A 16 -48.61 1.24 3.76
CA GLY A 16 -47.56 1.08 4.78
C GLY A 16 -47.14 -0.36 5.09
N LYS A 17 -46.89 -1.20 4.08
CA LYS A 17 -46.38 -2.57 4.23
C LYS A 17 -45.20 -2.95 3.33
N ALA A 18 -44.74 -2.07 2.44
CA ALA A 18 -43.57 -2.33 1.58
C ALA A 18 -42.23 -1.82 2.16
N GLU A 19 -42.24 -0.71 2.91
CA GLU A 19 -41.00 -0.01 3.29
C GLU A 19 -40.19 -0.71 4.39
N GLY A 20 -40.81 -1.59 5.19
CA GLY A 20 -40.13 -2.30 6.29
C GLY A 20 -38.98 -3.21 5.87
N SER A 21 -38.93 -3.67 4.61
CA SER A 21 -37.85 -4.54 4.11
C SER A 21 -36.72 -3.81 3.38
N ALA A 22 -36.92 -2.54 3.01
CA ALA A 22 -35.96 -1.77 2.22
C ALA A 22 -34.78 -1.26 3.06
N GLY A 23 -35.02 -0.90 4.33
CA GLY A 23 -33.96 -0.50 5.27
C GLY A 23 -33.05 -1.64 5.75
N GLN A 24 -33.35 -2.89 5.37
CA GLN A 24 -32.68 -4.09 5.89
C GLN A 24 -31.70 -4.75 4.89
N ARG A 25 -31.30 -4.07 3.81
CA ARG A 25 -30.40 -4.62 2.74
C ARG A 25 -29.25 -3.67 2.43
N MET A 26 -28.10 -4.21 2.00
CA MET A 26 -26.95 -3.38 1.64
C MET A 26 -27.16 -2.63 0.31
N THR A 27 -26.63 -1.41 0.23
CA THR A 27 -26.47 -0.67 -1.01
C THR A 27 -25.30 -1.24 -1.85
N SER A 28 -25.30 -0.95 -3.14
CA SER A 28 -24.23 -1.39 -4.04
C SER A 28 -22.86 -0.77 -3.66
N GLU A 29 -22.83 0.46 -3.14
CA GLU A 29 -21.60 1.11 -2.65
C GLU A 29 -21.06 0.43 -1.38
N GLU A 30 -21.94 0.06 -0.43
CA GLU A 30 -21.54 -0.71 0.76
C GLU A 30 -21.00 -2.09 0.38
N ARG A 31 -21.62 -2.78 -0.59
CA ARG A 31 -21.12 -4.04 -1.15
C ARG A 31 -19.72 -3.86 -1.76
N HIS A 32 -19.52 -2.83 -2.58
CA HIS A 32 -18.23 -2.49 -3.20
C HIS A 32 -17.10 -2.36 -2.17
N TYR A 33 -17.31 -1.58 -1.10
CA TYR A 33 -16.27 -1.34 -0.10
C TYR A 33 -16.12 -2.48 0.92
N LEU A 34 -17.18 -3.22 1.24
CA LEU A 34 -17.07 -4.44 2.04
C LEU A 34 -16.19 -5.47 1.33
N LEU A 35 -16.47 -5.81 0.06
CA LEU A 35 -15.65 -6.76 -0.69
C LEU A 35 -14.19 -6.33 -0.78
N LYS A 36 -13.91 -5.06 -1.13
CA LYS A 36 -12.53 -4.55 -1.15
C LYS A 36 -11.84 -4.66 0.19
N THR A 37 -12.54 -4.36 1.29
CA THR A 37 -11.98 -4.45 2.64
C THR A 37 -11.65 -5.91 3.00
N LEU A 38 -12.56 -6.84 2.72
CA LEU A 38 -12.37 -8.28 2.97
C LEU A 38 -11.21 -8.86 2.15
N VAL A 39 -11.10 -8.53 0.85
CA VAL A 39 -9.97 -8.96 0.00
C VAL A 39 -8.64 -8.39 0.51
N CYS A 40 -8.60 -7.10 0.89
CA CYS A 40 -7.42 -6.49 1.49
C CYS A 40 -7.00 -7.19 2.79
N MET A 41 -7.95 -7.46 3.70
CA MET A 41 -7.68 -8.16 4.96
C MET A 41 -7.16 -9.59 4.73
N GLN A 42 -7.82 -10.35 3.85
CA GLN A 42 -7.45 -11.73 3.54
C GLN A 42 -6.05 -11.80 2.91
N MET A 43 -5.75 -10.91 1.97
CA MET A 43 -4.44 -10.82 1.34
C MET A 43 -3.35 -10.35 2.33
N ALA A 44 -3.65 -9.39 3.21
CA ALA A 44 -2.73 -8.93 4.26
C ALA A 44 -2.37 -10.02 5.28
N HIS A 45 -3.31 -10.92 5.58
CA HIS A 45 -3.08 -12.13 6.37
C HIS A 45 -2.19 -13.13 5.61
N GLU A 46 -2.51 -13.43 4.35
CA GLU A 46 -1.73 -14.40 3.54
C GLU A 46 -0.29 -13.97 3.28
N TRP A 47 0.02 -12.66 3.21
CA TRP A 47 1.42 -12.19 3.18
C TRP A 47 2.19 -12.54 4.45
N GLY A 48 1.53 -12.70 5.60
CA GLY A 48 2.13 -13.18 6.84
C GLY A 48 2.44 -14.67 6.81
N LEU A 49 1.64 -15.47 6.10
CA LEU A 49 1.89 -16.91 5.90
C LEU A 49 3.19 -17.16 5.12
N LEU A 50 3.63 -16.23 4.25
CA LEU A 50 4.92 -16.34 3.55
C LEU A 50 6.16 -16.31 4.47
N GLU A 51 5.99 -16.02 5.76
CA GLU A 51 7.05 -16.17 6.77
C GLU A 51 7.17 -17.59 7.34
N GLN A 52 6.28 -18.51 6.95
CA GLN A 52 6.31 -19.90 7.40
C GLN A 52 7.18 -20.76 6.47
N PRO A 53 8.06 -21.63 7.01
CA PRO A 53 8.86 -22.56 6.19
C PRO A 53 7.97 -23.49 5.37
N GLY A 54 8.37 -23.83 4.14
CA GLY A 54 7.64 -24.76 3.26
C GLY A 54 6.32 -24.23 2.70
N ILE A 55 5.90 -23.00 3.01
CA ILE A 55 4.62 -22.42 2.59
C ILE A 55 4.38 -22.46 1.07
N LEU A 56 5.44 -22.34 0.26
CA LEU A 56 5.33 -22.39 -1.19
C LEU A 56 4.88 -23.77 -1.72
N ALA A 57 5.07 -24.85 -0.96
CA ALA A 57 4.50 -26.15 -1.30
C ALA A 57 2.96 -26.09 -1.36
N ARG A 58 2.32 -25.31 -0.47
CA ARG A 58 0.86 -25.10 -0.43
C ARG A 58 0.31 -24.37 -1.65
N PHE A 59 1.17 -23.73 -2.46
CA PHE A 59 0.76 -23.11 -3.72
C PHE A 59 0.51 -24.14 -4.83
N GLY A 60 1.04 -25.37 -4.70
CA GLY A 60 0.92 -26.44 -5.69
C GLY A 60 2.06 -26.46 -6.73
N PRO A 61 1.91 -27.21 -7.83
CA PRO A 61 2.89 -27.23 -8.92
C PRO A 61 3.16 -25.81 -9.46
N PRO A 62 4.42 -25.42 -9.72
CA PRO A 62 5.60 -26.27 -9.89
C PRO A 62 6.37 -26.62 -8.60
N PHE A 63 6.00 -26.07 -7.44
CA PHE A 63 6.75 -26.30 -6.19
C PHE A 63 6.68 -27.75 -5.71
N VAL A 64 5.51 -28.40 -5.81
CA VAL A 64 5.30 -29.84 -5.58
C VAL A 64 5.06 -30.58 -6.91
N ASP A 65 5.20 -31.92 -6.92
CA ASP A 65 4.98 -32.71 -8.13
C ASP A 65 3.49 -32.85 -8.42
N ARG A 66 3.13 -33.03 -9.69
CA ARG A 66 1.74 -33.27 -10.07
C ARG A 66 1.21 -34.55 -9.44
N ASP A 67 2.06 -35.57 -9.29
CA ASP A 67 1.66 -36.84 -8.68
C ASP A 67 1.54 -36.73 -7.16
N THR A 68 2.45 -36.03 -6.48
CA THR A 68 2.31 -35.75 -5.04
C THR A 68 1.13 -34.82 -4.73
N ALA A 69 0.87 -33.82 -5.58
CA ALA A 69 -0.31 -32.97 -5.48
C ALA A 69 -1.61 -33.71 -5.86
N ASN A 70 -1.50 -34.87 -6.50
CA ASN A 70 -2.63 -35.74 -6.80
C ASN A 70 -2.86 -36.81 -5.74
N SER A 71 -1.81 -37.31 -5.07
CA SER A 71 -1.87 -38.36 -4.03
C SER A 71 -2.53 -37.92 -2.73
N ASP A 72 -2.65 -36.62 -2.46
CA ASP A 72 -3.53 -36.00 -1.45
C ASP A 72 -5.04 -36.27 -1.69
N LYS A 73 -5.38 -37.28 -2.50
CA LYS A 73 -6.73 -37.88 -2.61
C LYS A 73 -6.91 -39.10 -1.71
N GLY A 74 -5.86 -39.55 -1.02
CA GLY A 74 -5.76 -40.93 -0.52
C GLY A 74 -5.86 -41.15 0.98
N SER A 75 -5.88 -40.09 1.81
CA SER A 75 -6.15 -40.23 3.24
C SER A 75 -7.40 -39.44 3.62
N ASP A 76 -8.44 -40.17 4.04
CA ASP A 76 -9.54 -39.66 4.88
C ASP A 76 -9.05 -39.34 6.31
N GLY A 77 -7.87 -38.72 6.40
CA GLY A 77 -7.40 -38.06 7.62
C GLY A 77 -8.08 -36.70 7.66
N GLU A 78 -8.73 -36.40 8.78
CA GLU A 78 -9.40 -35.11 9.01
C GLU A 78 -8.42 -33.96 8.70
N GLU A 79 -8.66 -33.20 7.62
CA GLU A 79 -8.03 -31.89 7.42
C GLU A 79 -8.50 -30.99 8.57
N GLY A 80 -7.79 -31.04 9.70
CA GLY A 80 -8.18 -30.30 10.90
C GLY A 80 -8.26 -28.80 10.61
N GLU A 81 -9.18 -28.09 11.28
CA GLU A 81 -9.50 -26.68 10.99
C GLU A 81 -8.27 -25.76 10.88
N GLY A 82 -7.18 -26.08 11.60
CA GLY A 82 -5.91 -25.35 11.55
C GLY A 82 -5.09 -25.50 10.25
N ASP A 83 -5.20 -26.60 9.50
CA ASP A 83 -4.48 -26.72 8.22
C ASP A 83 -5.15 -25.88 7.12
N ASP A 84 -6.48 -25.88 7.14
CA ASP A 84 -7.30 -25.10 6.22
C ASP A 84 -7.24 -23.60 6.56
N GLU A 85 -6.93 -23.20 7.80
CA GLU A 85 -6.60 -21.81 8.16
C GLU A 85 -5.21 -21.38 7.63
N ALA A 86 -4.22 -22.27 7.62
CA ALA A 86 -2.86 -21.97 7.14
C ALA A 86 -2.67 -22.03 5.60
N ARG A 87 -3.70 -22.37 4.84
CA ARG A 87 -3.67 -22.52 3.36
C ARG A 87 -3.83 -21.14 2.65
N PRO A 88 -2.86 -20.65 1.85
CA PRO A 88 -3.07 -19.42 1.07
C PRO A 88 -4.14 -19.62 -0.01
N VAL A 89 -5.11 -18.70 -0.09
CA VAL A 89 -6.30 -18.83 -0.94
C VAL A 89 -6.21 -17.84 -2.11
N ILE A 90 -6.08 -16.54 -1.81
CA ILE A 90 -6.01 -15.47 -2.80
C ILE A 90 -4.63 -15.45 -3.48
N LEU A 91 -3.55 -15.49 -2.71
CA LEU A 91 -2.19 -15.46 -3.24
C LEU A 91 -1.87 -16.71 -4.08
N ARG A 92 -2.40 -17.87 -3.69
CA ARG A 92 -2.31 -19.11 -4.48
C ARG A 92 -2.98 -18.96 -5.85
N HIS A 93 -4.18 -18.38 -5.89
CA HIS A 93 -4.86 -18.10 -7.16
C HIS A 93 -4.07 -17.13 -8.04
N MET A 94 -3.63 -16.00 -7.46
CA MET A 94 -2.80 -15.01 -8.16
C MET A 94 -1.49 -15.58 -8.69
N PHE A 95 -0.85 -16.48 -7.95
CA PHE A 95 0.32 -17.20 -8.41
C PHE A 95 0.01 -18.09 -9.63
N GLN A 96 -0.97 -19.00 -9.51
CA GLN A 96 -1.25 -20.00 -10.54
C GLN A 96 -1.81 -19.40 -11.82
N VAL A 97 -2.66 -18.38 -11.71
CA VAL A 97 -3.40 -17.81 -12.83
C VAL A 97 -2.65 -16.67 -13.52
N HIS A 98 -1.89 -15.85 -12.79
CA HIS A 98 -1.19 -14.69 -13.36
C HIS A 98 0.33 -14.80 -13.28
N LEU A 99 0.93 -14.94 -12.08
CA LEU A 99 2.39 -14.83 -11.95
C LEU A 99 3.13 -15.97 -12.68
N ARG A 100 2.62 -17.21 -12.56
CA ARG A 100 3.13 -18.38 -13.30
C ARG A 100 2.88 -18.29 -14.81
N ARG A 101 1.94 -17.47 -15.26
CA ARG A 101 1.62 -17.25 -16.68
C ARG A 101 2.33 -16.04 -17.28
N PHE A 102 3.12 -15.30 -16.50
CA PHE A 102 3.89 -14.17 -16.99
C PHE A 102 4.96 -14.64 -17.98
N PRO A 103 5.19 -13.94 -19.12
CA PRO A 103 6.13 -14.39 -20.14
C PRO A 103 7.54 -14.63 -19.61
N GLY A 104 8.09 -15.82 -19.86
CA GLY A 104 9.35 -16.31 -19.31
C GLY A 104 9.16 -17.15 -18.05
N LEU A 105 8.27 -16.75 -17.13
CA LEU A 105 7.91 -17.57 -15.95
C LEU A 105 6.99 -18.74 -16.32
N ASP A 106 6.24 -18.61 -17.41
CA ASP A 106 5.39 -19.65 -18.02
C ASP A 106 6.19 -20.83 -18.59
N THR A 107 7.39 -20.54 -19.07
CA THR A 107 8.37 -21.48 -19.65
C THR A 107 9.51 -21.83 -18.69
N ALA A 108 9.54 -21.23 -17.50
CA ALA A 108 10.57 -21.48 -16.50
C ALA A 108 10.58 -22.95 -16.04
N PRO A 109 11.75 -23.61 -16.01
CA PRO A 109 11.85 -25.02 -15.67
C PRO A 109 11.47 -25.29 -14.21
N GLN A 110 11.00 -26.49 -13.90
CA GLN A 110 10.60 -26.89 -12.54
C GLN A 110 11.74 -26.74 -11.52
N SER A 111 12.99 -26.93 -11.96
CA SER A 111 14.21 -26.70 -11.18
C SER A 111 14.40 -25.24 -10.75
N TYR A 112 13.97 -24.26 -11.55
CA TYR A 112 13.98 -22.85 -11.13
C TYR A 112 13.10 -22.66 -9.89
N TRP A 113 11.88 -23.18 -9.92
CA TRP A 113 10.94 -23.02 -8.82
C TRP A 113 11.38 -23.77 -7.55
N ARG A 114 11.92 -24.99 -7.68
CA ARG A 114 12.30 -25.84 -6.54
C ARG A 114 13.70 -25.66 -6.01
N SER A 115 14.67 -25.39 -6.88
CA SER A 115 16.09 -25.33 -6.52
C SER A 115 16.59 -23.90 -6.38
N VAL A 116 15.83 -22.91 -6.85
CA VAL A 116 16.21 -21.49 -6.80
C VAL A 116 15.20 -20.65 -6.00
N ILE A 117 13.90 -20.73 -6.28
CA ILE A 117 12.89 -19.91 -5.60
C ILE A 117 12.49 -20.45 -4.22
N ALA A 118 12.07 -21.72 -4.11
CA ALA A 118 11.68 -22.28 -2.81
C ALA A 118 12.79 -22.18 -1.74
N PRO A 119 14.06 -22.56 -2.00
CA PRO A 119 15.12 -22.51 -1.00
C PRO A 119 15.56 -21.08 -0.66
N LEU A 120 15.18 -20.07 -1.46
CA LEU A 120 15.32 -18.67 -1.08
C LEU A 120 14.26 -18.30 -0.03
N PHE A 121 12.99 -18.61 -0.28
CA PHE A 121 11.90 -18.32 0.65
C PHE A 121 12.04 -19.09 1.98
N ASP A 122 12.42 -20.37 1.93
CA ASP A 122 12.66 -21.16 3.14
C ASP A 122 13.78 -20.54 4.00
N PHE A 123 14.91 -20.15 3.39
CA PHE A 123 16.00 -19.44 4.08
C PHE A 123 15.54 -18.10 4.68
N LEU A 124 14.65 -17.37 3.99
CA LEU A 124 14.10 -16.11 4.50
C LEU A 124 13.16 -16.33 5.70
N ALA A 125 12.43 -17.45 5.71
CA ALA A 125 11.56 -17.88 6.81
C ALA A 125 12.36 -18.38 8.03
N THR A 126 13.38 -19.24 7.83
CA THR A 126 14.14 -19.88 8.91
C THR A 126 15.38 -19.07 9.34
N ASP A 127 16.39 -19.01 8.48
CA ASP A 127 17.76 -18.61 8.79
C ASP A 127 17.93 -17.09 8.90
N ALA A 128 17.23 -16.33 8.05
CA ALA A 128 17.20 -14.87 8.13
C ALA A 128 16.38 -14.42 9.34
N GLY A 129 15.17 -15.00 9.51
CA GLY A 129 14.30 -14.79 10.65
C GLY A 129 14.12 -13.30 10.99
N PHE A 130 13.82 -12.47 9.98
CA PHE A 130 13.76 -11.02 10.11
C PHE A 130 12.81 -10.55 11.22
N SER A 131 13.03 -9.35 11.74
CA SER A 131 12.14 -8.82 12.78
C SER A 131 10.74 -8.47 12.27
N SER A 132 9.76 -8.58 13.17
CA SER A 132 8.37 -8.17 12.94
C SER A 132 8.16 -6.68 13.28
N SER A 133 6.98 -6.15 12.95
CA SER A 133 6.59 -4.80 13.37
C SER A 133 6.32 -4.71 14.88
N VAL A 134 5.87 -5.80 15.50
CA VAL A 134 5.54 -5.88 16.93
C VAL A 134 6.82 -5.91 17.77
N GLU A 135 7.82 -6.73 17.40
CA GLU A 135 9.14 -6.74 18.06
C GLU A 135 9.81 -5.36 18.04
N ARG A 136 9.65 -4.62 16.93
CA ARG A 136 10.20 -3.27 16.80
C ARG A 136 9.33 -2.21 17.49
N GLY A 137 8.06 -2.48 17.80
CA GLY A 137 7.07 -1.45 18.09
C GLY A 137 7.03 -0.33 17.03
N GLN A 138 7.29 -0.70 15.77
CA GLN A 138 7.37 0.19 14.60
C GLN A 138 7.17 -0.67 13.35
N TYR A 139 6.43 -0.17 12.36
CA TYR A 139 6.36 -0.83 11.06
C TYR A 139 7.73 -1.13 10.44
N THR A 140 7.93 -2.38 10.05
CA THR A 140 9.05 -2.76 9.19
C THR A 140 8.83 -2.26 7.76
N ASN A 141 9.91 -1.91 7.05
CA ASN A 141 9.85 -1.62 5.60
C ASN A 141 9.14 -2.75 4.83
N ARG A 142 9.38 -4.02 5.25
CA ARG A 142 8.76 -5.22 4.68
C ARG A 142 7.23 -5.22 4.86
N ARG A 143 6.72 -4.89 6.05
CA ARG A 143 5.26 -4.78 6.29
C ARG A 143 4.66 -3.61 5.51
N LEU A 144 5.32 -2.45 5.48
CA LEU A 144 4.85 -1.28 4.72
C LEU A 144 4.76 -1.56 3.22
N ILE A 145 5.77 -2.22 2.64
CA ILE A 145 5.72 -2.70 1.25
C ILE A 145 4.55 -3.68 1.06
N ALA A 146 4.37 -4.65 1.96
CA ALA A 146 3.23 -5.59 1.89
C ALA A 146 1.87 -4.87 1.94
N LEU A 147 1.70 -3.82 2.76
CA LEU A 147 0.47 -3.02 2.82
C LEU A 147 0.22 -2.22 1.54
N VAL A 148 1.27 -1.60 0.97
CA VAL A 148 1.17 -0.88 -0.30
C VAL A 148 0.83 -1.85 -1.44
N VAL A 149 1.54 -2.97 -1.54
CA VAL A 149 1.28 -4.03 -2.52
C VAL A 149 -0.14 -4.59 -2.37
N THR A 150 -0.59 -4.84 -1.14
CA THR A 150 -1.97 -5.28 -0.85
C THR A 150 -2.99 -4.29 -1.40
N ARG A 151 -2.82 -2.98 -1.14
CA ARG A 151 -3.77 -1.95 -1.61
C ARG A 151 -4.01 -1.99 -3.13
N TYR A 152 -2.96 -2.27 -3.92
CA TYR A 152 -3.08 -2.39 -5.38
C TYR A 152 -3.57 -3.78 -5.81
N LEU A 153 -2.92 -4.86 -5.36
CA LEU A 153 -3.28 -6.23 -5.78
C LEU A 153 -4.65 -6.68 -5.28
N ALA A 154 -5.09 -6.26 -4.10
CA ALA A 154 -6.44 -6.51 -3.62
C ALA A 154 -7.49 -5.73 -4.41
N THR A 155 -7.17 -4.52 -4.91
CA THR A 155 -8.08 -3.78 -5.80
C THR A 155 -8.24 -4.49 -7.15
N TYR A 156 -7.15 -5.03 -7.70
CA TYR A 156 -7.16 -5.89 -8.89
C TYR A 156 -7.99 -7.16 -8.64
N PHE A 157 -7.67 -7.92 -7.58
CA PHE A 157 -8.36 -9.16 -7.23
C PHE A 157 -9.87 -8.93 -7.02
N ALA A 158 -10.24 -7.92 -6.23
CA ALA A 158 -11.63 -7.61 -5.94
C ALA A 158 -12.44 -7.29 -7.21
N ARG A 159 -11.84 -6.71 -8.26
CA ARG A 159 -12.56 -6.47 -9.52
C ARG A 159 -12.77 -7.74 -10.37
N GLY A 160 -12.00 -8.79 -10.10
CA GLY A 160 -12.23 -10.15 -10.60
C GLY A 160 -13.08 -11.03 -9.68
N VAL A 161 -13.79 -10.46 -8.70
CA VAL A 161 -14.81 -11.16 -7.91
C VAL A 161 -16.18 -10.58 -8.26
N GLY A 162 -17.13 -11.42 -8.66
CA GLY A 162 -18.51 -11.03 -8.90
C GLY A 162 -19.28 -10.84 -7.60
N VAL A 163 -20.13 -9.81 -7.56
CA VAL A 163 -20.92 -9.43 -6.36
C VAL A 163 -22.39 -9.77 -6.59
N ARG A 164 -22.93 -10.68 -5.79
CA ARG A 164 -24.37 -11.00 -5.76
C ARG A 164 -25.09 -10.14 -4.71
N GLY A 165 -26.37 -9.89 -4.96
CA GLY A 165 -27.25 -9.10 -4.10
C GLY A 165 -28.48 -8.55 -4.84
N ALA A 166 -29.41 -7.96 -4.11
CA ALA A 166 -30.61 -7.35 -4.70
C ALA A 166 -30.24 -6.14 -5.59
N GLY A 167 -30.80 -6.11 -6.80
CA GLY A 167 -30.51 -5.09 -7.82
C GLY A 167 -29.27 -5.38 -8.68
N GLU A 168 -28.46 -6.36 -8.32
CA GLU A 168 -27.28 -6.74 -9.10
C GLU A 168 -27.66 -7.57 -10.33
N THR A 169 -27.14 -7.21 -11.51
CA THR A 169 -27.51 -7.87 -12.77
C THR A 169 -26.38 -8.72 -13.33
N ARG A 170 -26.77 -9.83 -13.98
CA ARG A 170 -25.90 -10.72 -14.74
C ARG A 170 -25.72 -10.26 -16.20
N GLY A 171 -24.49 -10.00 -16.63
CA GLY A 171 -24.12 -9.64 -18.00
C GLY A 171 -22.80 -8.86 -18.10
N PRO A 172 -22.16 -8.84 -19.28
CA PRO A 172 -21.07 -7.91 -19.53
C PRO A 172 -21.62 -6.49 -19.43
N GLY A 173 -20.83 -5.58 -18.86
CA GLY A 173 -21.29 -4.23 -18.55
C GLY A 173 -21.56 -3.42 -19.83
N LYS A 174 -22.81 -3.36 -20.29
CA LYS A 174 -23.21 -2.25 -21.18
C LYS A 174 -22.96 -0.95 -20.42
N VAL A 175 -21.99 -0.16 -20.88
CA VAL A 175 -21.66 1.17 -20.37
C VAL A 175 -22.95 2.00 -20.35
N LYS A 176 -23.39 2.43 -19.17
CA LYS A 176 -24.51 3.35 -18.99
C LYS A 176 -23.97 4.76 -18.84
N GLY A 177 -24.20 5.60 -19.85
CA GLY A 177 -23.76 6.99 -19.89
C GLY A 177 -24.52 7.74 -20.98
N ASP A 178 -24.26 9.04 -21.05
CA ASP A 178 -24.86 10.00 -21.97
C ASP A 178 -24.77 9.55 -23.44
N GLU A 179 -25.63 10.09 -24.31
CA GLU A 179 -25.70 9.64 -25.72
C GLU A 179 -24.37 9.81 -26.48
N ALA A 180 -23.55 10.76 -26.01
CA ALA A 180 -22.21 11.10 -26.49
C ALA A 180 -21.05 10.27 -25.86
N HIS A 181 -21.32 9.22 -25.07
CA HIS A 181 -20.25 8.43 -24.46
C HIS A 181 -19.41 7.67 -25.51
N PRO A 182 -18.07 7.88 -25.63
CA PRO A 182 -17.27 7.36 -26.75
C PRO A 182 -17.23 5.84 -26.91
N TRP A 183 -17.57 5.10 -25.85
CA TRP A 183 -17.50 3.64 -25.77
C TRP A 183 -18.90 3.00 -25.64
N ARG A 184 -19.95 3.68 -26.13
CA ARG A 184 -21.34 3.19 -26.12
C ARG A 184 -21.42 1.79 -26.75
N GLY A 185 -21.89 0.81 -25.98
CA GLY A 185 -22.18 -0.54 -26.48
C GLY A 185 -20.99 -1.50 -26.57
N ALA A 186 -19.77 -1.04 -26.29
CA ALA A 186 -18.62 -1.91 -26.10
C ALA A 186 -18.81 -2.77 -24.84
N GLY A 187 -18.41 -4.04 -24.92
CA GLY A 187 -18.57 -5.02 -23.84
C GLY A 187 -18.31 -6.44 -24.33
N LYS A 188 -17.46 -7.20 -23.64
CA LYS A 188 -17.08 -8.60 -23.94
C LYS A 188 -18.29 -9.50 -24.17
N GLN A 189 -18.53 -9.90 -25.42
CA GLN A 189 -19.69 -10.67 -25.89
C GLN A 189 -19.73 -12.09 -25.32
N TRP A 190 -18.55 -12.64 -25.03
CA TRP A 190 -18.37 -13.93 -24.37
C TRP A 190 -18.81 -13.94 -22.89
N GLY A 191 -18.96 -12.76 -22.27
CA GLY A 191 -19.32 -12.59 -20.85
C GLY A 191 -20.81 -12.70 -20.49
N LYS A 192 -21.69 -13.23 -21.36
CA LYS A 192 -23.15 -13.32 -21.09
C LYS A 192 -23.41 -13.95 -19.71
N GLY A 193 -23.91 -13.12 -18.80
CA GLY A 193 -24.42 -13.50 -17.48
C GLY A 193 -23.49 -13.27 -16.27
N THR A 194 -22.35 -12.59 -16.36
CA THR A 194 -21.45 -12.34 -15.19
C THR A 194 -21.98 -11.25 -14.24
N VAL A 195 -21.91 -11.44 -12.92
CA VAL A 195 -22.45 -10.46 -11.95
C VAL A 195 -21.41 -9.39 -11.60
N LYS A 196 -21.41 -8.26 -12.30
CA LYS A 196 -20.34 -7.25 -12.22
C LYS A 196 -20.72 -5.91 -11.59
N ARG A 197 -22.00 -5.52 -11.66
CA ARG A 197 -22.42 -4.14 -11.37
C ARG A 197 -22.11 -3.66 -9.95
N GLY A 198 -22.06 -4.57 -8.97
CA GLY A 198 -21.72 -4.27 -7.57
C GLY A 198 -20.33 -3.66 -7.36
N LEU A 199 -19.44 -3.71 -8.36
CA LEU A 199 -18.14 -3.04 -8.33
C LEU A 199 -18.05 -1.81 -9.23
N ASP A 200 -19.07 -1.54 -10.04
CA ASP A 200 -19.17 -0.37 -10.94
C ASP A 200 -19.78 0.87 -10.26
N HIS A 201 -20.10 0.75 -8.96
CA HIS A 201 -20.62 1.82 -8.12
C HIS A 201 -19.61 2.29 -7.04
N PRO A 202 -18.43 2.82 -7.42
CA PRO A 202 -17.50 3.40 -6.45
C PRO A 202 -18.02 4.76 -5.95
N VAL A 203 -18.26 4.91 -4.64
CA VAL A 203 -18.78 6.16 -4.04
C VAL A 203 -18.10 7.41 -4.60
N ARG A 204 -18.89 8.40 -5.00
CA ARG A 204 -18.39 9.67 -5.56
C ARG A 204 -18.66 10.81 -4.56
N PRO A 205 -17.85 11.90 -4.59
CA PRO A 205 -18.24 13.17 -3.98
C PRO A 205 -19.68 13.55 -4.37
N THR A 206 -20.47 14.03 -3.42
CA THR A 206 -21.87 14.43 -3.66
C THR A 206 -21.96 15.65 -4.57
N LYS A 207 -23.13 15.91 -5.16
CA LYS A 207 -23.35 17.14 -5.95
C LYS A 207 -23.05 18.41 -5.13
N GLN A 208 -23.44 18.43 -3.86
CA GLN A 208 -23.19 19.53 -2.94
C GLN A 208 -21.69 19.73 -2.68
N GLU A 209 -20.94 18.66 -2.41
CA GLU A 209 -19.48 18.75 -2.21
C GLU A 209 -18.75 19.20 -3.48
N ASN A 210 -19.15 18.71 -4.66
CA ASN A 210 -18.55 19.17 -5.92
C ASN A 210 -18.82 20.66 -6.17
N ALA A 211 -20.03 21.15 -5.87
CA ALA A 211 -20.35 22.57 -5.95
C ALA A 211 -19.54 23.39 -4.93
N ALA A 212 -19.41 22.91 -3.69
CA ALA A 212 -18.63 23.58 -2.66
C ALA A 212 -17.12 23.61 -2.97
N VAL A 213 -16.56 22.57 -3.59
CA VAL A 213 -15.18 22.57 -4.11
C VAL A 213 -15.02 23.58 -5.25
N ARG A 214 -15.96 23.64 -6.19
CA ARG A 214 -15.92 24.61 -7.31
C ARG A 214 -16.04 26.06 -6.81
N GLY A 215 -16.80 26.29 -5.74
CA GLY A 215 -17.03 27.61 -5.14
C GLY A 215 -16.00 28.09 -4.11
N LEU A 216 -14.87 27.40 -3.91
CA LEU A 216 -13.89 27.74 -2.85
C LEU A 216 -13.29 29.15 -2.92
N PHE A 217 -13.29 29.78 -4.10
CA PHE A 217 -12.74 31.11 -4.36
C PHE A 217 -13.83 32.07 -4.89
N LEU A 218 -15.09 31.84 -4.53
CA LEU A 218 -16.17 32.81 -4.65
C LEU A 218 -16.31 33.59 -3.33
N ASP A 219 -16.76 34.83 -3.42
CA ASP A 219 -17.09 35.66 -2.26
C ASP A 219 -18.38 35.21 -1.57
N SER A 220 -18.69 35.82 -0.42
CA SER A 220 -19.89 35.52 0.39
C SER A 220 -21.22 35.88 -0.28
N SER A 221 -21.21 36.60 -1.40
CA SER A 221 -22.37 36.90 -2.25
C SER A 221 -22.48 35.98 -3.48
N GLY A 222 -21.54 35.05 -3.65
CA GLY A 222 -21.44 34.19 -4.85
C GLY A 222 -20.84 34.90 -6.07
N LYS A 223 -20.26 36.09 -5.90
CA LYS A 223 -19.51 36.81 -6.93
C LYS A 223 -18.02 36.49 -6.82
N GLN A 224 -17.23 36.95 -7.77
CA GLN A 224 -15.78 36.69 -7.82
C GLN A 224 -15.07 37.54 -6.76
N SER A 225 -14.36 36.92 -5.80
CA SER A 225 -13.58 37.67 -4.80
C SER A 225 -12.41 38.41 -5.45
N GLU A 226 -11.69 37.69 -6.31
CA GLU A 226 -10.80 38.21 -7.34
C GLU A 226 -11.08 37.40 -8.61
N LYS A 227 -11.43 38.08 -9.71
CA LYS A 227 -11.89 37.44 -10.95
C LYS A 227 -10.91 36.38 -11.47
N GLU A 228 -9.63 36.74 -11.47
CA GLU A 228 -8.54 35.90 -11.96
C GLU A 228 -8.33 34.65 -11.08
N GLU A 229 -8.33 34.79 -9.75
CA GLU A 229 -8.16 33.64 -8.85
C GLU A 229 -9.32 32.64 -8.95
N THR A 230 -10.56 33.13 -9.04
CA THR A 230 -11.74 32.29 -9.25
C THR A 230 -11.65 31.52 -10.58
N GLU A 231 -11.23 32.19 -11.65
CA GLU A 231 -11.10 31.58 -12.99
C GLU A 231 -9.94 30.57 -13.03
N LEU A 232 -8.78 30.87 -12.44
CA LEU A 232 -7.66 29.94 -12.31
C LEU A 232 -8.04 28.67 -11.54
N TRP A 233 -8.76 28.80 -10.42
CA TRP A 233 -9.26 27.64 -9.67
C TRP A 233 -10.22 26.78 -10.48
N ALA A 234 -11.18 27.41 -11.17
CA ALA A 234 -12.15 26.70 -12.01
C ALA A 234 -11.46 25.93 -13.15
N LEU A 235 -10.47 26.53 -13.82
CA LEU A 235 -9.68 25.88 -14.88
C LEU A 235 -8.85 24.71 -14.34
N GLY A 236 -8.21 24.87 -13.18
CA GLY A 236 -7.47 23.80 -12.52
C GLY A 236 -8.37 22.61 -12.16
N LEU A 237 -9.59 22.89 -11.69
CA LEU A 237 -10.60 21.88 -11.40
C LEU A 237 -11.10 21.18 -12.67
N ASP A 238 -11.43 21.93 -13.72
CA ASP A 238 -11.91 21.39 -15.00
C ASP A 238 -10.82 20.53 -15.70
N HIS A 239 -9.55 20.92 -15.59
CA HIS A 239 -8.43 20.09 -16.05
C HIS A 239 -8.31 18.78 -15.26
N VAL A 240 -8.36 18.84 -13.92
CA VAL A 240 -8.30 17.65 -13.05
C VAL A 240 -9.48 16.70 -13.33
N GLU A 241 -10.68 17.25 -13.53
CA GLU A 241 -11.86 16.47 -13.93
C GLU A 241 -11.68 15.86 -15.32
N ALA A 242 -11.12 16.58 -16.29
CA ALA A 242 -10.85 16.06 -17.64
C ALA A 242 -9.85 14.87 -17.63
N ILE A 243 -8.69 15.02 -16.97
CA ILE A 243 -7.70 13.92 -16.89
C ILE A 243 -8.23 12.72 -16.11
N GLN A 244 -9.00 12.95 -15.03
CA GLN A 244 -9.61 11.86 -14.26
C GLN A 244 -10.71 11.15 -15.06
N ARG A 245 -11.53 11.89 -15.82
CA ARG A 245 -12.58 11.34 -16.70
C ARG A 245 -11.97 10.49 -17.81
N ASP A 246 -10.95 11.00 -18.51
CA ASP A 246 -10.31 10.28 -19.61
C ASP A 246 -9.51 9.05 -19.13
N TRP A 247 -8.81 9.14 -17.99
CA TRP A 247 -8.18 7.98 -17.36
C TRP A 247 -9.18 6.89 -16.95
N CYS A 248 -10.33 7.26 -16.38
CA CYS A 248 -11.38 6.29 -16.06
C CYS A 248 -11.96 5.65 -17.33
N ALA A 249 -12.28 6.45 -18.35
CA ALA A 249 -12.81 5.95 -19.62
C ALA A 249 -11.82 5.04 -20.37
N TRP A 250 -10.52 5.33 -20.32
CA TRP A 250 -9.48 4.45 -20.89
C TRP A 250 -9.41 3.11 -20.16
N LYS A 251 -9.35 3.11 -18.81
CA LYS A 251 -9.36 1.87 -18.02
C LYS A 251 -10.62 1.04 -18.26
N GLU A 252 -11.79 1.66 -18.31
CA GLU A 252 -13.05 0.98 -18.59
C GLU A 252 -13.04 0.34 -19.98
N SER A 253 -12.50 1.04 -20.99
CA SER A 253 -12.33 0.50 -22.35
C SER A 253 -11.42 -0.75 -22.37
N ILE A 254 -10.21 -0.69 -21.82
CA ILE A 254 -9.28 -1.85 -21.84
C ILE A 254 -9.80 -3.05 -21.01
N ILE A 255 -10.58 -2.81 -19.95
CA ILE A 255 -11.13 -3.90 -19.11
C ILE A 255 -12.34 -4.56 -19.78
N GLU A 256 -13.32 -3.77 -20.23
CA GLU A 256 -14.63 -4.29 -20.64
C GLU A 256 -14.77 -4.50 -22.16
N SER A 257 -13.92 -3.89 -23.01
CA SER A 257 -13.88 -4.14 -24.47
C SER A 257 -13.00 -5.33 -24.83
N GLU A 258 -13.33 -6.03 -25.92
CA GLU A 258 -12.51 -7.14 -26.44
C GLU A 258 -11.17 -6.64 -27.02
N GLU A 259 -11.23 -5.60 -27.86
CA GLU A 259 -10.08 -5.04 -28.57
C GLU A 259 -9.50 -3.78 -27.88
N GLY A 260 -9.98 -3.40 -26.69
CA GLY A 260 -9.63 -2.11 -26.06
C GLY A 260 -8.13 -1.96 -25.75
N LEU A 261 -7.46 -3.06 -25.40
CA LEU A 261 -6.00 -3.06 -25.27
C LEU A 261 -5.34 -2.92 -26.64
N ASP A 262 -5.74 -3.69 -27.65
CA ASP A 262 -5.18 -3.65 -29.01
C ASP A 262 -5.32 -2.27 -29.66
N GLU A 263 -6.44 -1.57 -29.46
CA GLU A 263 -6.60 -0.17 -29.84
C GLU A 263 -5.55 0.75 -29.17
N THR A 264 -5.25 0.50 -27.89
CA THR A 264 -4.21 1.24 -27.16
C THR A 264 -2.82 0.90 -27.69
N LEU A 265 -2.55 -0.36 -28.06
CA LEU A 265 -1.26 -0.78 -28.63
C LEU A 265 -1.01 -0.18 -30.02
N LYS A 266 -2.03 -0.12 -30.88
CA LYS A 266 -1.95 0.56 -32.19
C LYS A 266 -1.52 2.02 -32.04
N LEU A 267 -1.94 2.71 -30.97
CA LEU A 267 -1.52 4.09 -30.71
C LEU A 267 -0.03 4.22 -30.32
N LEU A 268 0.61 3.14 -29.84
CA LEU A 268 2.06 3.07 -29.64
C LEU A 268 2.86 2.98 -30.96
N GLU A 269 2.20 3.00 -32.13
CA GLU A 269 2.86 3.34 -33.40
C GLU A 269 3.30 4.81 -33.45
N THR A 270 2.67 5.68 -32.65
CA THR A 270 3.06 7.07 -32.49
C THR A 270 4.35 7.17 -31.70
N LYS A 271 5.37 7.87 -32.21
CA LYS A 271 6.68 8.04 -31.51
C LYS A 271 6.66 9.12 -30.42
N HIS A 272 5.77 10.11 -30.54
CA HIS A 272 5.69 11.26 -29.64
C HIS A 272 4.36 11.30 -28.90
N LEU A 273 4.40 11.41 -27.57
CA LEU A 273 3.23 11.45 -26.70
C LEU A 273 2.31 12.63 -27.07
N ASP A 274 2.89 13.75 -27.49
CA ASP A 274 2.15 14.93 -27.94
C ASP A 274 1.29 14.71 -29.20
N ASN A 275 1.58 13.69 -30.00
CA ASN A 275 0.80 13.36 -31.21
C ASN A 275 -0.38 12.42 -30.92
N LEU A 276 -0.54 11.93 -29.67
CA LEU A 276 -1.67 11.08 -29.30
C LEU A 276 -3.00 11.86 -29.28
N PRO A 277 -4.15 11.19 -29.50
CA PRO A 277 -5.46 11.84 -29.38
C PRO A 277 -5.66 12.43 -27.98
N PRO A 278 -6.37 13.57 -27.82
CA PRO A 278 -6.46 14.30 -26.54
C PRO A 278 -6.78 13.44 -25.31
N ARG A 279 -7.74 12.49 -25.44
CA ARG A 279 -8.12 11.56 -24.37
C ARG A 279 -6.95 10.70 -23.84
N PHE A 280 -6.02 10.30 -24.71
CA PHE A 280 -4.85 9.50 -24.30
C PHE A 280 -3.73 10.37 -23.70
N ARG A 281 -3.54 11.61 -24.17
CA ARG A 281 -2.65 12.58 -23.52
C ARG A 281 -3.11 12.91 -22.10
N ASN A 282 -4.42 13.12 -21.92
CA ASN A 282 -5.04 13.32 -20.61
C ASN A 282 -4.88 12.10 -19.68
N ALA A 283 -5.01 10.88 -20.22
CA ALA A 283 -4.76 9.65 -19.46
C ALA A 283 -3.27 9.48 -19.08
N ALA A 284 -2.34 9.80 -19.98
CA ALA A 284 -0.91 9.79 -19.69
C ALA A 284 -0.52 10.84 -18.63
N GLU A 285 -1.11 12.04 -18.70
CA GLU A 285 -0.93 13.08 -17.68
C GLU A 285 -1.42 12.62 -16.29
N TRP A 286 -2.52 11.87 -16.21
CA TRP A 286 -2.97 11.26 -14.95
C TRP A 286 -1.91 10.28 -14.39
N VAL A 287 -1.32 9.44 -15.23
CA VAL A 287 -0.25 8.50 -14.83
C VAL A 287 0.98 9.26 -14.34
N ARG A 288 1.40 10.32 -15.05
CA ARG A 288 2.50 11.21 -14.67
C ARG A 288 2.30 11.84 -13.30
N GLN A 289 1.10 12.36 -13.01
CA GLN A 289 0.76 12.88 -11.68
C GLN A 289 0.83 11.79 -10.60
N HIS A 290 0.37 10.56 -10.90
CA HIS A 290 0.45 9.45 -9.96
C HIS A 290 1.90 9.01 -9.67
N VAL A 291 2.76 8.94 -10.70
CA VAL A 291 4.19 8.63 -10.53
C VAL A 291 4.89 9.71 -9.71
N ALA A 292 4.62 11.00 -10.00
CA ALA A 292 5.14 12.11 -9.21
C ALA A 292 4.74 12.01 -7.73
N PHE A 293 3.49 11.67 -7.44
CA PHE A 293 2.99 11.47 -6.07
C PHE A 293 3.71 10.33 -5.34
N VAL A 294 3.99 9.22 -6.03
CA VAL A 294 4.74 8.08 -5.46
C VAL A 294 6.19 8.48 -5.17
N LEU A 295 6.88 9.15 -6.11
CA LEU A 295 8.25 9.61 -5.90
C LEU A 295 8.33 10.63 -4.76
N TRP A 296 7.48 11.65 -4.76
CA TRP A 296 7.35 12.62 -3.68
C TRP A 296 7.12 11.92 -2.33
N THR A 297 6.17 10.98 -2.26
CA THR A 297 5.90 10.22 -1.03
C THR A 297 7.14 9.49 -0.53
N VAL A 298 7.85 8.78 -1.41
CA VAL A 298 9.04 7.99 -1.04
C VAL A 298 10.21 8.89 -0.58
N PHE A 299 10.42 10.04 -1.20
CA PHE A 299 11.60 10.88 -0.97
C PHE A 299 11.36 12.12 -0.06
N THR A 300 10.12 12.50 0.24
CA THR A 300 9.81 13.69 1.06
C THR A 300 8.98 13.37 2.31
N THR A 301 7.96 12.51 2.24
CA THR A 301 7.03 12.26 3.36
C THR A 301 7.33 10.97 4.14
N TYR A 302 7.87 9.94 3.48
CA TYR A 302 8.15 8.65 4.11
C TYR A 302 9.17 8.75 5.26
N ALA A 303 8.96 7.99 6.34
CA ALA A 303 9.83 8.01 7.52
C ALA A 303 11.24 7.46 7.25
N GLY A 304 11.41 6.62 6.22
CA GLY A 304 12.69 6.09 5.76
C GLY A 304 13.26 6.79 4.52
N ARG A 305 12.74 7.96 4.12
CA ARG A 305 13.17 8.69 2.91
C ARG A 305 14.68 8.90 2.79
N ASP A 306 15.35 9.23 3.91
CA ASP A 306 16.78 9.57 3.93
C ASP A 306 17.64 8.30 3.75
N GLU A 307 17.15 7.15 4.23
CA GLU A 307 17.74 5.83 4.00
C GLU A 307 17.61 5.42 2.53
N ILE A 308 16.41 5.55 1.95
CA ILE A 308 16.16 5.24 0.52
C ILE A 308 16.97 6.17 -0.40
N PHE A 309 17.05 7.46 -0.08
CA PHE A 309 17.84 8.43 -0.84
C PHE A 309 19.34 8.13 -0.80
N SER A 310 19.87 7.76 0.38
CA SER A 310 21.26 7.33 0.52
C SER A 310 21.56 6.07 -0.31
N ILE A 311 20.68 5.06 -0.24
CA ILE A 311 20.77 3.84 -1.09
C ILE A 311 20.82 4.23 -2.57
N LEU A 312 19.86 5.05 -3.04
CA LEU A 312 19.77 5.46 -4.44
C LEU A 312 21.05 6.18 -4.91
N LYS A 313 21.52 7.16 -4.13
CA LYS A 313 22.72 7.94 -4.44
C LYS A 313 23.97 7.05 -4.51
N THR A 314 24.11 6.08 -3.60
CA THR A 314 25.23 5.12 -3.61
C THR A 314 25.15 4.16 -4.79
N VAL A 315 23.97 3.61 -5.10
CA VAL A 315 23.77 2.70 -6.24
C VAL A 315 24.08 3.43 -7.56
N HIS A 316 23.53 4.62 -7.75
CA HIS A 316 23.76 5.44 -8.94
C HIS A 316 25.24 5.85 -9.07
N GLY A 317 25.86 6.34 -7.98
CA GLY A 317 27.26 6.79 -8.01
C GLY A 317 28.30 5.67 -8.21
N LEU A 318 27.97 4.41 -7.89
CA LEU A 318 28.85 3.25 -8.09
C LEU A 318 28.59 2.48 -9.39
N PHE A 319 27.48 2.77 -10.10
CA PHE A 319 27.16 2.06 -11.33
C PHE A 319 27.99 2.59 -12.52
N PRO A 320 28.72 1.74 -13.26
CA PRO A 320 29.62 2.17 -14.32
C PRO A 320 28.86 2.43 -15.64
N TYR A 321 28.01 3.47 -15.66
CA TYR A 321 27.15 3.81 -16.80
C TYR A 321 27.89 3.84 -18.14
N TRP A 322 29.07 4.47 -18.20
CA TRP A 322 29.87 4.51 -19.43
C TRP A 322 30.24 3.10 -19.93
N GLY A 323 30.74 2.24 -19.03
CA GLY A 323 31.14 0.87 -19.37
C GLY A 323 29.95 0.01 -19.79
N ALA A 324 28.85 0.06 -19.01
CA ALA A 324 27.60 -0.60 -19.35
C ALA A 324 27.10 -0.19 -20.74
N ARG A 325 27.12 1.12 -21.07
CA ARG A 325 26.72 1.63 -22.38
C ARG A 325 27.63 1.16 -23.53
N GLN A 326 28.94 0.97 -23.31
CA GLN A 326 29.78 0.37 -24.38
C GLN A 326 29.46 -1.11 -24.58
N LEU A 327 29.16 -1.86 -23.53
CA LEU A 327 28.75 -3.26 -23.65
C LEU A 327 27.39 -3.38 -24.37
N LEU A 328 26.43 -2.49 -24.09
CA LEU A 328 25.13 -2.44 -24.78
C LEU A 328 25.24 -2.14 -26.29
N LYS A 329 26.36 -1.61 -26.77
CA LYS A 329 26.62 -1.38 -28.21
C LYS A 329 27.20 -2.59 -28.95
N ILE A 330 27.42 -3.72 -28.27
CA ILE A 330 27.91 -4.94 -28.92
C ILE A 330 26.84 -5.44 -29.91
N ALA A 331 27.15 -5.40 -31.21
CA ALA A 331 26.21 -5.68 -32.29
C ALA A 331 25.59 -7.10 -32.27
N ASN A 332 26.20 -8.05 -31.57
CA ASN A 332 25.62 -9.38 -31.37
C ASN A 332 24.92 -9.43 -30.00
N ALA A 333 23.58 -9.50 -30.02
CA ALA A 333 22.74 -9.46 -28.82
C ALA A 333 23.10 -10.53 -27.76
N GLN A 334 23.46 -11.75 -28.17
CA GLN A 334 23.88 -12.80 -27.23
C GLN A 334 25.19 -12.44 -26.49
N LYS A 335 26.20 -11.93 -27.22
CA LYS A 335 27.46 -11.44 -26.61
C LYS A 335 27.22 -10.21 -25.74
N MET A 336 26.34 -9.30 -26.16
CA MET A 336 25.93 -8.12 -25.40
C MET A 336 25.30 -8.50 -24.06
N ILE A 337 24.26 -9.36 -24.09
CA ILE A 337 23.54 -9.81 -22.89
C ILE A 337 24.50 -10.52 -21.94
N LYS A 338 25.33 -11.43 -22.46
CA LYS A 338 26.36 -12.08 -21.65
C LYS A 338 27.29 -11.07 -20.98
N ALA A 339 27.79 -10.07 -21.72
CA ALA A 339 28.70 -9.07 -21.17
C ALA A 339 28.03 -8.19 -20.09
N ILE A 340 26.74 -7.87 -20.22
CA ILE A 340 25.98 -7.13 -19.20
C ILE A 340 25.68 -7.97 -17.96
N ILE A 341 25.30 -9.24 -18.14
CA ILE A 341 25.14 -10.18 -17.03
C ILE A 341 26.47 -10.35 -16.29
N ASP A 342 27.58 -10.52 -17.02
CA ASP A 342 28.91 -10.62 -16.44
C ASP A 342 29.34 -9.30 -15.75
N LEU A 343 28.98 -8.11 -16.27
CA LEU A 343 29.25 -6.82 -15.60
C LEU A 343 28.59 -6.72 -14.21
N VAL A 344 27.35 -7.20 -14.09
CA VAL A 344 26.56 -7.09 -12.86
C VAL A 344 26.84 -8.23 -11.87
N LEU A 345 27.00 -9.46 -12.38
CA LEU A 345 27.05 -10.70 -11.59
C LEU A 345 28.42 -11.39 -11.56
N ALA A 346 29.30 -11.19 -12.55
CA ALA A 346 30.62 -11.81 -12.51
C ALA A 346 31.57 -11.11 -11.53
N ARG A 347 32.67 -11.80 -11.27
CA ARG A 347 33.76 -11.44 -10.35
C ARG A 347 34.98 -10.99 -11.16
N PRO A 348 35.04 -9.73 -11.62
CA PRO A 348 36.16 -9.28 -12.46
C PRO A 348 37.47 -9.25 -11.67
N LEU A 349 38.60 -9.46 -12.36
CA LEU A 349 39.95 -9.13 -11.89
C LEU A 349 40.33 -9.64 -10.48
N GLY A 350 39.87 -10.84 -10.10
CA GLY A 350 40.22 -11.47 -8.83
C GLY A 350 39.47 -10.95 -7.59
N TYR A 351 38.49 -10.06 -7.75
CA TYR A 351 37.59 -9.72 -6.65
C TYR A 351 36.72 -10.93 -6.27
N VAL A 352 36.42 -11.10 -4.98
CA VAL A 352 35.56 -12.19 -4.49
C VAL A 352 34.08 -11.94 -4.77
N ASP A 353 33.69 -10.69 -5.04
CA ASP A 353 32.29 -10.25 -5.08
C ASP A 353 31.93 -9.55 -6.40
N SER A 354 30.68 -9.69 -6.82
CA SER A 354 30.14 -9.03 -8.01
C SER A 354 30.00 -7.52 -7.81
N LEU A 355 29.74 -6.77 -8.89
CA LEU A 355 29.42 -5.34 -8.78
C LEU A 355 28.17 -5.12 -7.92
N GLY A 356 27.09 -5.88 -8.15
CA GLY A 356 25.86 -5.76 -7.36
C GLY A 356 26.09 -6.03 -5.87
N GLN A 357 26.84 -7.08 -5.55
CA GLN A 357 27.20 -7.41 -4.16
C GLN A 357 28.00 -6.28 -3.50
N ARG A 358 29.04 -5.75 -4.15
CA ARG A 358 29.87 -4.65 -3.63
C ARG A 358 29.06 -3.38 -3.35
N ILE A 359 28.15 -3.01 -4.25
CA ILE A 359 27.25 -1.85 -4.06
C ILE A 359 26.37 -2.06 -2.81
N CYS A 360 25.76 -3.23 -2.67
CA CYS A 360 24.95 -3.55 -1.50
C CYS A 360 25.75 -3.59 -0.20
N PHE A 361 27.00 -4.10 -0.21
CA PHE A 361 27.86 -4.14 0.98
C PHE A 361 28.20 -2.73 1.47
N VAL A 362 28.68 -1.83 0.59
CA VAL A 362 28.98 -0.44 0.95
C VAL A 362 27.78 0.25 1.60
N VAL A 363 26.58 0.04 1.05
CA VAL A 363 25.32 0.58 1.58
C VAL A 363 25.00 -0.01 2.96
N LEU A 364 25.03 -1.34 3.11
CA LEU A 364 24.62 -2.02 4.33
C LEU A 364 25.61 -1.80 5.48
N ASP A 365 26.91 -1.87 5.23
CA ASP A 365 27.96 -1.61 6.22
C ASP A 365 27.89 -0.17 6.74
N ALA A 366 27.67 0.81 5.86
CA ALA A 366 27.47 2.20 6.27
C ALA A 366 26.23 2.36 7.18
N GLN A 367 25.12 1.67 6.88
CA GLN A 367 23.92 1.69 7.73
C GLN A 367 24.12 0.94 9.07
N ILE A 368 24.81 -0.19 9.08
CA ILE A 368 25.15 -0.95 10.29
C ILE A 368 26.03 -0.11 11.21
N ALA A 369 27.08 0.52 10.68
CA ALA A 369 27.97 1.41 11.41
C ALA A 369 27.29 2.71 11.85
N SER A 370 26.25 3.15 11.14
CA SER A 370 25.40 4.30 11.50
C SER A 370 24.50 3.99 12.69
N ILE A 371 23.80 2.85 12.69
CA ILE A 371 22.95 2.40 13.81
C ILE A 371 23.78 2.14 15.07
N GLU A 372 24.91 1.45 14.95
CA GLU A 372 25.78 1.13 16.08
C GLU A 372 26.31 2.40 16.78
N ARG A 373 26.80 3.38 16.01
CA ARG A 373 27.38 4.61 16.57
C ARG A 373 26.35 5.65 16.97
N GLY A 374 25.29 5.83 16.17
CA GLY A 374 24.31 6.90 16.32
C GLY A 374 23.15 6.60 17.25
N LEU A 375 22.82 5.31 17.47
CA LEU A 375 21.64 4.89 18.23
C LEU A 375 22.01 3.94 19.39
N LEU A 376 22.68 2.81 19.10
CA LEU A 376 22.93 1.78 20.12
C LEU A 376 23.91 2.24 21.21
N LYS A 377 25.08 2.80 20.85
CA LYS A 377 26.06 3.28 21.84
C LYS A 377 25.47 4.33 22.80
N PRO A 378 24.77 5.40 22.35
CA PRO A 378 24.13 6.33 23.27
C PRO A 378 23.00 5.70 24.10
N LEU A 379 22.22 4.77 23.55
CA LEU A 379 21.17 4.07 24.30
C LEU A 379 21.73 3.24 25.45
N ARG A 380 22.78 2.43 25.23
CA ARG A 380 23.45 1.65 26.29
C ARG A 380 23.90 2.56 27.44
N ALA A 381 24.56 3.67 27.11
CA ALA A 381 25.01 4.66 28.10
C ALA A 381 23.86 5.33 28.87
N ALA A 382 22.71 5.55 28.22
CA ALA A 382 21.53 6.18 28.81
C ALA A 382 20.61 5.20 29.60
N ILE A 383 20.78 3.90 29.43
CA ILE A 383 20.07 2.85 30.20
C ILE A 383 20.82 2.56 31.52
N ALA A 384 22.16 2.58 31.47
CA ALA A 384 23.06 2.34 32.60
C ALA A 384 22.82 1.01 33.35
N ASP A 385 22.39 -0.02 32.61
CA ASP A 385 22.19 -1.39 33.11
C ASP A 385 22.73 -2.39 32.09
N GLU A 386 23.94 -2.90 32.31
CA GLU A 386 24.59 -3.81 31.38
C GLU A 386 23.89 -5.16 31.27
N GLY A 387 23.26 -5.65 32.36
CA GLY A 387 22.59 -6.94 32.37
C GLY A 387 21.35 -6.94 31.49
N LEU A 388 20.51 -5.91 31.64
CA LEU A 388 19.32 -5.71 30.80
C LEU A 388 19.70 -5.42 29.35
N CYS A 389 20.72 -4.59 29.09
CA CYS A 389 21.20 -4.34 27.73
C CYS A 389 21.69 -5.63 27.06
N ARG A 390 22.53 -6.40 27.75
CA ARG A 390 23.08 -7.66 27.24
C ARG A 390 21.99 -8.70 26.96
N ALA A 391 20.97 -8.79 27.81
CA ALA A 391 19.84 -9.70 27.59
C ALA A 391 19.04 -9.34 26.32
N VAL A 392 18.77 -8.05 26.10
CA VAL A 392 18.11 -7.55 24.88
C VAL A 392 18.96 -7.81 23.64
N GLU A 393 20.26 -7.54 23.70
CA GLU A 393 21.17 -7.70 22.57
C GLU A 393 21.44 -9.17 22.24
N MET A 394 21.46 -10.06 23.24
CA MET A 394 21.53 -11.52 23.09
C MET A 394 20.28 -12.06 22.40
N TYR A 395 19.07 -11.68 22.85
CA TYR A 395 17.84 -12.02 22.11
C TYR A 395 17.88 -11.50 20.68
N ALA A 396 18.25 -10.23 20.50
CA ALA A 396 18.36 -9.66 19.17
C ALA A 396 19.31 -10.49 18.30
N ALA A 397 20.54 -10.77 18.74
CA ALA A 397 21.55 -11.47 17.97
C ALA A 397 21.21 -12.95 17.68
N GLU A 398 20.86 -13.72 18.70
CA GLU A 398 20.86 -15.19 18.67
C GLU A 398 19.51 -15.82 18.32
N ARG A 399 18.40 -15.07 18.41
CA ARG A 399 17.07 -15.67 18.19
C ARG A 399 16.89 -16.29 16.81
N THR A 400 16.16 -17.40 16.78
CA THR A 400 15.61 -18.02 15.58
C THR A 400 14.31 -17.33 15.13
N ALA A 401 13.71 -17.81 14.03
CA ALA A 401 12.34 -17.44 13.65
C ALA A 401 11.29 -18.07 14.58
N GLU A 402 11.53 -19.28 15.09
CA GLU A 402 10.65 -19.98 16.04
C GLU A 402 10.61 -19.27 17.39
N ASP A 403 11.75 -18.82 17.90
CA ASP A 403 11.85 -18.02 19.12
C ASP A 403 11.00 -16.76 19.05
N ARG A 404 11.07 -16.03 17.92
CA ARG A 404 10.26 -14.85 17.66
C ARG A 404 8.77 -15.19 17.73
N THR A 405 8.31 -16.19 16.96
CA THR A 405 6.90 -16.60 16.93
C THR A 405 6.41 -17.05 18.30
N ARG A 406 7.24 -17.75 19.07
CA ARG A 406 6.96 -18.17 20.45
C ARG A 406 6.84 -16.99 21.41
N ILE A 407 7.76 -16.02 21.33
CA ILE A 407 7.78 -14.82 22.18
C ILE A 407 6.60 -13.89 21.84
N GLU A 408 6.28 -13.70 20.57
CA GLU A 408 5.11 -12.92 20.12
C GLU A 408 3.80 -13.56 20.58
N ARG A 409 3.65 -14.88 20.43
CA ARG A 409 2.49 -15.61 20.96
C ARG A 409 2.37 -15.43 22.48
N LEU A 410 3.45 -15.65 23.22
CA LEU A 410 3.45 -15.50 24.68
C LEU A 410 3.12 -14.06 25.13
N ALA A 411 3.60 -13.05 24.40
CA ALA A 411 3.26 -11.65 24.64
C ALA A 411 1.75 -11.40 24.44
N GLY A 412 1.17 -11.94 23.36
CA GLY A 412 -0.27 -11.88 23.08
C GLY A 412 -1.11 -12.59 24.14
N ASP A 413 -0.81 -13.85 24.43
CA ASP A 413 -1.55 -14.71 25.38
C ASP A 413 -1.55 -14.13 26.81
N LYS A 414 -0.47 -13.45 27.21
CA LYS A 414 -0.35 -12.82 28.54
C LYS A 414 -0.71 -11.33 28.56
N HIS A 415 -1.04 -10.74 27.41
CA HIS A 415 -1.28 -9.30 27.24
C HIS A 415 -0.15 -8.38 27.76
N ILE A 416 1.10 -8.84 27.65
CA ILE A 416 2.31 -8.09 28.05
C ILE A 416 3.15 -7.69 26.83
N ASP A 417 4.05 -6.73 27.02
CA ASP A 417 4.95 -6.26 25.98
C ASP A 417 5.93 -7.36 25.51
N VAL A 418 6.25 -7.38 24.21
CA VAL A 418 7.28 -8.28 23.65
C VAL A 418 8.62 -8.15 24.38
N LEU A 419 9.04 -6.96 24.79
CA LEU A 419 10.27 -6.79 25.57
C LEU A 419 10.19 -7.50 26.94
N ALA A 420 9.05 -7.41 27.63
CA ALA A 420 8.86 -8.09 28.90
C ALA A 420 8.91 -9.62 28.70
N SER A 421 8.25 -10.13 27.66
CA SER A 421 8.32 -11.54 27.26
C SER A 421 9.74 -12.01 26.97
N VAL A 422 10.55 -11.21 26.26
CA VAL A 422 11.97 -11.49 26.01
C VAL A 422 12.75 -11.61 27.33
N LEU A 423 12.72 -10.58 28.18
CA LEU A 423 13.51 -10.54 29.41
C LEU A 423 13.12 -11.68 30.38
N LEU A 424 11.83 -11.94 30.54
CA LEU A 424 11.30 -12.96 31.44
C LEU A 424 11.53 -14.39 30.92
N HIS A 425 11.37 -14.64 29.62
CA HIS A 425 11.20 -16.00 29.10
C HIS A 425 12.18 -16.45 28.01
N TYR A 426 12.90 -15.55 27.33
CA TYR A 426 13.88 -15.97 26.34
C TYR A 426 15.16 -16.50 27.00
N ARG A 427 15.58 -17.72 26.63
CA ARG A 427 16.87 -18.31 27.03
C ARG A 427 17.47 -18.97 25.78
N PRO A 428 18.71 -18.65 25.38
CA PRO A 428 19.29 -19.12 24.12
C PRO A 428 19.59 -20.62 24.17
N SER A 429 19.22 -21.33 23.10
CA SER A 429 19.32 -22.80 23.01
C SER A 429 20.77 -23.31 22.94
N GLN A 430 21.72 -22.46 22.53
CA GLN A 430 23.12 -22.86 22.29
C GLN A 430 24.10 -22.56 23.43
N SER A 431 23.66 -22.01 24.58
CA SER A 431 24.54 -21.77 25.74
C SER A 431 24.79 -23.05 26.55
N GLY A 432 25.44 -24.02 25.91
CA GLY A 432 25.98 -25.19 26.56
C GLY A 432 27.25 -24.85 27.35
N LYS A 433 27.14 -24.80 28.69
CA LYS A 433 28.26 -24.69 29.65
C LYS A 433 29.09 -23.40 29.55
N GLY A 434 28.57 -22.30 30.11
CA GLY A 434 29.36 -21.10 30.39
C GLY A 434 28.70 -20.21 31.46
N ASN A 435 29.46 -19.79 32.47
CA ASN A 435 28.99 -18.87 33.51
C ASN A 435 28.50 -17.56 32.90
N GLY A 436 27.27 -17.12 33.21
CA GLY A 436 26.83 -15.78 32.77
C GLY A 436 25.34 -15.47 32.71
N SER A 437 24.43 -16.39 33.05
CA SER A 437 23.02 -16.02 33.26
C SER A 437 22.90 -15.21 34.55
N GLN A 438 23.17 -13.90 34.48
CA GLN A 438 22.67 -12.96 35.48
C GLN A 438 21.18 -13.20 35.64
N SER A 439 20.75 -13.54 36.86
CA SER A 439 19.35 -13.69 37.18
C SER A 439 18.67 -12.33 37.04
N ILE A 440 18.08 -12.07 35.87
CA ILE A 440 17.25 -10.89 35.64
C ILE A 440 16.09 -10.98 36.64
N ASP A 441 16.01 -10.02 37.54
CA ASP A 441 14.93 -9.97 38.52
C ASP A 441 13.58 -9.80 37.80
N ALA A 442 12.78 -10.87 37.83
CA ALA A 442 11.47 -10.90 37.20
C ALA A 442 10.52 -9.84 37.78
N LYS A 443 10.63 -9.53 39.08
CA LYS A 443 9.81 -8.51 39.73
C LYS A 443 10.15 -7.12 39.18
N ARG A 444 11.43 -6.78 39.09
CA ARG A 444 11.90 -5.53 38.49
C ARG A 444 11.47 -5.38 37.03
N VAL A 445 11.43 -6.46 36.25
CA VAL A 445 10.91 -6.43 34.86
C VAL A 445 9.41 -6.17 34.83
N GLN A 446 8.63 -6.77 35.74
CA GLN A 446 7.20 -6.50 35.89
C GLN A 446 6.95 -5.03 36.29
N GLU A 447 7.65 -4.51 37.31
CA GLU A 447 7.56 -3.12 37.75
C GLU A 447 7.89 -2.12 36.61
N MET A 448 8.95 -2.37 35.84
CA MET A 448 9.29 -1.56 34.64
C MET A 448 8.20 -1.63 33.55
N HIS A 449 7.65 -2.82 33.30
CA HIS A 449 6.60 -3.04 32.31
C HIS A 449 5.29 -2.35 32.70
N GLU A 450 4.86 -2.49 33.96
CA GLU A 450 3.67 -1.84 34.52
C GLU A 450 3.79 -0.31 34.50
N ALA A 451 4.96 0.22 34.89
CA ALA A 451 5.24 1.65 34.81
C ALA A 451 5.17 2.18 33.35
N TYR A 452 5.62 1.40 32.37
CA TYR A 452 5.50 1.73 30.95
C TYR A 452 4.06 1.63 30.44
N ALA A 453 3.32 0.59 30.82
CA ALA A 453 1.89 0.44 30.49
C ALA A 453 1.06 1.61 31.03
N ALA A 454 1.36 2.07 32.25
CA ALA A 454 0.77 3.25 32.87
C ALA A 454 1.17 4.59 32.21
N SER A 455 2.15 4.64 31.30
CA SER A 455 2.61 5.87 30.63
C SER A 455 2.04 6.00 29.20
N PRO A 456 0.91 6.70 29.00
CA PRO A 456 0.32 6.88 27.67
C PRO A 456 1.23 7.71 26.75
N GLN A 457 2.05 8.63 27.28
CA GLN A 457 2.97 9.46 26.48
C GLN A 457 4.06 8.61 25.81
N LEU A 458 4.67 7.68 26.56
CA LEU A 458 5.69 6.78 26.03
C LEU A 458 5.11 5.72 25.09
N ARG A 459 3.94 5.16 25.41
CA ARG A 459 3.23 4.21 24.53
C ARG A 459 2.81 4.86 23.21
N ALA A 460 2.39 6.12 23.25
CA ALA A 460 2.00 6.88 22.07
C ALA A 460 3.16 7.13 21.10
N ASN A 461 4.29 7.62 21.63
CA ASN A 461 5.45 8.02 20.85
C ASN A 461 6.75 7.68 21.60
N ILE A 462 7.15 6.42 21.49
CA ILE A 462 8.33 5.87 22.17
C ILE A 462 9.65 6.52 21.72
N ASP A 463 9.70 7.13 20.53
CA ASP A 463 10.88 7.87 20.03
C ASP A 463 11.20 9.09 20.90
N GLN A 464 10.29 9.54 21.77
CA GLN A 464 10.59 10.55 22.77
C GLN A 464 11.59 10.07 23.84
N ALA A 465 11.78 8.75 24.02
CA ALA A 465 12.68 8.17 25.01
C ALA A 465 14.16 8.13 24.58
N TYR A 466 14.48 8.38 23.29
CA TYR A 466 15.87 8.48 22.83
C TYR A 466 16.61 9.56 23.63
N PRO A 467 17.85 9.30 24.08
CA PRO A 467 18.66 10.32 24.74
C PRO A 467 19.03 11.42 23.75
N ALA A 468 19.21 12.66 24.22
CA ALA A 468 19.55 13.81 23.38
C ALA A 468 20.86 13.64 22.59
N THR A 469 21.74 12.75 23.06
CA THR A 469 22.99 12.33 22.40
C THR A 469 22.77 11.49 21.13
N CYS A 470 21.57 10.95 20.88
CA CYS A 470 21.20 10.33 19.61
C CYS A 470 20.89 11.41 18.55
N ALA A 471 21.93 11.99 17.92
CA ALA A 471 21.77 13.03 16.90
C ALA A 471 20.73 12.68 15.82
N GLN A 472 20.71 11.43 15.33
CA GLN A 472 19.75 10.94 14.32
C GLN A 472 18.29 10.93 14.79
N ALA A 473 18.04 10.78 16.10
CA ALA A 473 16.70 10.89 16.67
C ALA A 473 16.32 12.37 16.90
N THR A 474 17.29 13.19 17.31
CA THR A 474 17.12 14.63 17.52
C THR A 474 16.77 15.37 16.21
N GLU A 475 17.40 15.03 15.09
CA GLU A 475 17.08 15.55 13.75
C GLU A 475 15.66 15.19 13.29
N LYS A 476 15.22 13.95 13.54
CA LYS A 476 13.83 13.55 13.27
C LYS A 476 12.84 14.34 14.12
N ARG A 477 13.18 14.62 15.39
CA ARG A 477 12.35 15.39 16.32
C ARG A 477 12.27 16.88 15.96
N SER A 478 13.34 17.48 15.42
CA SER A 478 13.30 18.87 14.93
C SER A 478 12.54 18.99 13.60
N ALA A 479 12.71 18.03 12.68
CA ALA A 479 11.98 17.99 11.41
C ALA A 479 10.46 17.74 11.57
N ALA A 480 10.03 17.07 12.66
CA ALA A 480 8.62 16.95 13.01
C ALA A 480 8.04 18.30 13.50
N LYS A 481 8.77 19.00 14.39
CA LYS A 481 8.35 20.29 14.95
C LYS A 481 8.24 21.42 13.94
N SER A 482 9.00 21.39 12.84
CA SER A 482 8.95 22.45 11.82
C SER A 482 7.78 22.34 10.83
N LYS A 483 7.01 21.24 10.86
CA LYS A 483 5.90 21.00 9.93
C LYS A 483 4.50 21.16 10.55
N SER A 484 4.38 21.33 11.86
CA SER A 484 3.11 21.62 12.55
C SER A 484 3.06 23.06 13.05
N LYS A 485 2.12 23.84 12.53
CA LYS A 485 1.69 25.09 13.20
C LYS A 485 0.91 24.64 14.47
N PRO A 486 1.23 25.11 15.68
CA PRO A 486 0.58 24.63 16.89
C PRO A 486 -0.89 25.04 16.87
N SER A 487 -1.80 24.06 16.80
CA SER A 487 -3.22 24.32 17.02
C SER A 487 -3.42 24.68 18.49
N SER A 488 -4.17 25.75 18.76
CA SER A 488 -4.30 26.39 20.07
C SER A 488 -5.11 25.61 21.11
N THR A 489 -5.28 24.30 20.91
CA THR A 489 -6.09 23.40 21.75
C THR A 489 -5.36 22.11 22.15
N SER A 490 -4.08 21.94 21.79
CA SER A 490 -3.31 20.74 22.17
C SER A 490 -2.77 20.84 23.61
N SER A 491 -3.45 20.21 24.58
CA SER A 491 -2.95 20.03 25.96
C SER A 491 -1.81 18.99 26.08
N ALA A 492 -1.07 18.73 25.00
CA ALA A 492 -0.22 17.55 24.82
C ALA A 492 1.29 17.84 24.86
N SER A 493 1.73 18.85 25.62
CA SER A 493 3.15 19.05 25.97
C SER A 493 3.45 18.69 27.44
N ALA A 494 2.78 17.67 27.97
CA ALA A 494 3.20 16.99 29.20
C ALA A 494 4.68 16.59 29.05
N SER A 495 5.51 17.01 29.99
CA SER A 495 6.95 16.95 29.81
C SER A 495 7.47 15.54 30.15
N LEU A 496 8.58 15.13 29.55
CA LEU A 496 9.27 13.88 29.95
C LEU A 496 9.76 13.89 31.42
N ARG A 497 9.59 15.00 32.15
CA ARG A 497 9.91 15.13 33.58
C ARG A 497 8.88 14.42 34.47
N ASP A 498 7.66 14.26 33.96
CA ASP A 498 6.52 13.71 34.70
C ASP A 498 6.40 12.17 34.53
N VAL A 499 7.35 11.57 33.80
CA VAL A 499 7.39 10.14 33.46
C VAL A 499 8.26 9.37 34.46
N SER A 500 7.76 8.25 34.97
CA SER A 500 8.51 7.38 35.89
C SER A 500 9.87 6.96 35.30
N PRO A 501 10.97 7.04 36.08
CA PRO A 501 12.30 6.59 35.64
C PRO A 501 12.32 5.15 35.12
N GLU A 502 11.52 4.25 35.71
CA GLU A 502 11.43 2.84 35.27
C GLU A 502 10.67 2.69 33.96
N ALA A 503 9.60 3.48 33.75
CA ALA A 503 8.90 3.55 32.46
C ALA A 503 9.83 4.05 31.34
N LEU A 504 10.65 5.07 31.64
CA LEU A 504 11.64 5.61 30.71
C LEU A 504 12.78 4.60 30.43
N ARG A 505 13.22 3.85 31.44
CA ARG A 505 14.22 2.77 31.27
C ARG A 505 13.66 1.66 30.38
N PHE A 506 12.42 1.22 30.59
CA PHE A 506 11.76 0.22 29.76
C PHE A 506 11.60 0.71 28.31
N ALA A 507 11.15 1.94 28.10
CA ALA A 507 11.07 2.54 26.76
C ALA A 507 12.44 2.60 26.05
N ARG A 508 13.52 2.94 26.76
CA ARG A 508 14.88 2.90 26.20
C ARG A 508 15.34 1.47 25.86
N LEU A 509 15.00 0.47 26.67
CA LEU A 509 15.26 -0.94 26.36
C LEU A 509 14.46 -1.41 25.13
N LYS A 510 13.23 -0.91 24.93
CA LYS A 510 12.46 -1.17 23.69
C LYS A 510 13.10 -0.54 22.47
N LEU A 511 13.62 0.69 22.59
CA LEU A 511 14.39 1.33 21.51
C LEU A 511 15.69 0.56 21.21
N LEU A 512 16.39 0.08 22.25
CA LEU A 512 17.58 -0.77 22.11
C LEU A 512 17.23 -2.06 21.35
N LEU A 513 16.14 -2.74 21.72
CA LEU A 513 15.64 -3.93 21.02
C LEU A 513 15.35 -3.63 19.54
N ARG A 514 14.58 -2.57 19.26
CA ARG A 514 14.25 -2.13 17.91
C ARG A 514 15.51 -1.92 17.06
N ASP A 515 16.48 -1.16 17.55
CA ASP A 515 17.65 -0.80 16.76
C ASP A 515 18.66 -1.96 16.66
N ALA A 516 18.75 -2.82 17.67
CA ALA A 516 19.54 -4.05 17.61
C ALA A 516 18.98 -5.00 16.55
N LEU A 517 17.65 -5.16 16.49
CA LEU A 517 16.97 -5.91 15.42
C LEU A 517 17.14 -5.25 14.04
N ARG A 518 17.07 -3.92 13.93
CA ARG A 518 17.36 -3.19 12.68
C ARG A 518 18.81 -3.39 12.20
N LYS A 519 19.77 -3.48 13.13
CA LYS A 519 21.18 -3.81 12.83
C LYS A 519 21.32 -5.27 12.38
N ARG A 520 20.76 -6.22 13.13
CA ARG A 520 20.75 -7.65 12.78
C ARG A 520 20.16 -7.90 11.41
N ASP A 521 18.99 -7.34 11.10
CA ASP A 521 18.32 -7.63 9.83
C ASP A 521 19.18 -7.17 8.64
N ARG A 522 19.92 -6.07 8.77
CA ARG A 522 20.93 -5.64 7.77
C ARG A 522 22.09 -6.62 7.68
N GLN A 523 22.59 -7.11 8.81
CA GLN A 523 23.63 -8.14 8.83
C GLN A 523 23.17 -9.43 8.14
N LYS A 524 21.93 -9.89 8.41
CA LYS A 524 21.32 -11.07 7.77
C LYS A 524 21.12 -10.88 6.26
N VAL A 525 20.73 -9.69 5.80
CA VAL A 525 20.71 -9.36 4.35
C VAL A 525 22.12 -9.40 3.76
N LEU A 526 23.12 -8.88 4.48
CA LEU A 526 24.51 -8.88 4.06
C LEU A 526 25.08 -10.31 3.97
N ASP A 527 24.78 -11.17 4.92
CA ASP A 527 25.19 -12.58 4.91
C ASP A 527 24.49 -13.39 3.80
N LEU A 528 23.21 -13.11 3.54
CA LEU A 528 22.47 -13.64 2.37
C LEU A 528 23.11 -13.19 1.03
N LEU A 529 23.59 -11.96 0.95
CA LEU A 529 24.27 -11.42 -0.22
C LEU A 529 25.69 -11.97 -0.39
N ARG A 530 26.41 -12.31 0.70
CA ARG A 530 27.69 -13.04 0.65
C ARG A 530 27.49 -14.49 0.16
N GLY A 531 26.37 -15.10 0.52
CA GLY A 531 26.02 -16.46 0.08
C GLY A 531 25.76 -16.58 -1.43
N PRO A 532 25.85 -17.80 -1.99
CA PRO A 532 25.63 -18.02 -3.42
C PRO A 532 24.16 -17.89 -3.84
N ARG A 533 23.20 -17.86 -2.89
CA ARG A 533 21.76 -17.87 -3.18
C ARG A 533 21.32 -16.71 -4.07
N ILE A 534 21.63 -15.46 -3.71
CA ILE A 534 21.21 -14.28 -4.48
C ILE A 534 21.87 -14.23 -5.87
N PRO A 535 23.20 -14.42 -6.02
CA PRO A 535 23.81 -14.54 -7.35
C PRO A 535 23.20 -15.65 -8.22
N THR A 536 22.91 -16.82 -7.65
CA THR A 536 22.25 -17.92 -8.37
C THR A 536 20.85 -17.54 -8.83
N VAL A 537 20.04 -16.93 -7.95
CA VAL A 537 18.69 -16.43 -8.31
C VAL A 537 18.79 -15.46 -9.48
N LEU A 538 19.59 -14.40 -9.34
CA LEU A 538 19.73 -13.38 -10.39
C LEU A 538 20.23 -13.98 -11.72
N LYS A 539 21.24 -14.86 -11.66
CA LYS A 539 21.79 -15.51 -12.85
C LYS A 539 20.75 -16.40 -13.53
N THR A 540 20.10 -17.31 -12.80
CA THR A 540 19.11 -18.24 -13.38
C THR A 540 17.89 -17.49 -13.92
N THR A 541 17.41 -16.46 -13.21
CA THR A 541 16.30 -15.61 -13.67
C THR A 541 16.66 -14.87 -14.97
N LEU A 542 17.87 -14.31 -15.10
CA LEU A 542 18.27 -13.58 -16.31
C LEU A 542 18.65 -14.51 -17.49
N GLU A 543 19.36 -15.60 -17.24
CA GLU A 543 19.87 -16.50 -18.29
C GLU A 543 18.88 -17.58 -18.74
N GLN A 544 17.96 -18.03 -17.89
CA GLN A 544 17.02 -19.12 -18.22
C GLN A 544 15.58 -18.66 -18.36
N VAL A 545 15.11 -17.75 -17.51
CA VAL A 545 13.70 -17.32 -17.46
C VAL A 545 13.43 -16.17 -18.44
N PHE A 546 14.22 -15.09 -18.37
CA PHE A 546 13.97 -13.88 -19.15
C PHE A 546 14.92 -13.67 -20.35
N TYR A 547 15.85 -14.59 -20.62
CA TYR A 547 16.84 -14.43 -21.70
C TYR A 547 16.18 -14.14 -23.06
N LYS A 548 15.13 -14.87 -23.45
CA LYS A 548 14.41 -14.64 -24.71
C LYS A 548 13.83 -13.23 -24.77
N LEU A 549 13.13 -12.78 -23.72
CA LEU A 549 12.52 -11.46 -23.65
C LEU A 549 13.58 -10.35 -23.76
N ILE A 550 14.70 -10.48 -23.05
CA ILE A 550 15.82 -9.53 -23.11
C ILE A 550 16.46 -9.53 -24.51
N TYR A 551 16.59 -10.71 -25.14
CA TYR A 551 17.12 -10.87 -26.50
C TYR A 551 16.22 -10.22 -27.54
N ASP A 552 14.91 -10.44 -27.50
CA ASP A 552 13.96 -9.84 -28.43
C ASP A 552 13.94 -8.30 -28.31
N ILE A 553 13.97 -7.77 -27.08
CA ILE A 553 14.10 -6.32 -26.81
C ILE A 553 15.42 -5.76 -27.37
N ALA A 554 16.53 -6.50 -27.20
CA ALA A 554 17.86 -6.08 -27.65
C ALA A 554 18.02 -6.02 -29.18
N LEU A 555 17.13 -6.67 -29.94
CA LEU A 555 17.11 -6.59 -31.40
C LEU A 555 16.39 -5.34 -31.93
N VAL A 556 15.54 -4.68 -31.13
CA VAL A 556 14.65 -3.61 -31.61
C VAL A 556 14.90 -2.23 -31.00
N SER A 557 15.54 -2.14 -29.83
CA SER A 557 15.77 -0.86 -29.12
C SER A 557 17.27 -0.55 -28.90
N ASP A 558 17.66 0.72 -29.02
CA ASP A 558 19.00 1.19 -28.64
C ASP A 558 19.12 1.27 -27.12
N LEU A 559 19.40 0.12 -26.50
CA LEU A 559 19.59 0.00 -25.06
C LEU A 559 20.69 0.91 -24.52
N SER A 560 21.70 1.28 -25.31
CA SER A 560 22.78 2.20 -24.90
C SER A 560 22.26 3.64 -24.72
N SER A 561 21.33 4.06 -25.57
CA SER A 561 20.63 5.35 -25.43
C SER A 561 19.56 5.29 -24.35
N ARG A 562 18.78 4.20 -24.26
CA ARG A 562 17.80 4.01 -23.17
C ARG A 562 18.44 3.98 -21.78
N LEU A 563 19.64 3.41 -21.63
CA LEU A 563 20.38 3.48 -20.37
C LEU A 563 20.86 4.91 -20.04
N LEU A 564 21.14 5.75 -21.04
CA LEU A 564 21.41 7.17 -20.83
C LEU A 564 20.15 7.93 -20.39
N ASP A 565 18.99 7.64 -20.99
CA ASP A 565 17.71 8.22 -20.55
C ASP A 565 17.45 7.93 -19.06
N VAL A 566 17.65 6.67 -18.63
CA VAL A 566 17.55 6.27 -17.22
C VAL A 566 18.59 6.98 -16.34
N GLN A 567 19.83 7.13 -16.83
CA GLN A 567 20.87 7.87 -16.10
C GLN A 567 20.44 9.33 -15.87
N ASN A 568 19.99 10.02 -16.91
CA ASN A 568 19.56 11.42 -16.87
C ASN A 568 18.40 11.65 -15.89
N PHE A 569 17.42 10.73 -15.87
CA PHE A 569 16.31 10.74 -14.91
C PHE A 569 16.80 10.62 -13.45
N LEU A 570 17.74 9.69 -13.19
CA LEU A 570 18.29 9.49 -11.85
C LEU A 570 19.16 10.66 -11.38
N ASP A 571 19.95 11.24 -12.29
CA ASP A 571 20.70 12.48 -12.08
C ASP A 571 19.76 13.63 -11.63
N ASP A 572 18.66 13.84 -12.35
CA ASP A 572 17.66 14.89 -12.07
C ASP A 572 16.89 14.63 -10.76
N LEU A 573 16.55 13.37 -10.47
CA LEU A 573 15.93 12.96 -9.21
C LEU A 573 16.85 13.24 -8.02
N ILE A 574 18.12 12.87 -8.13
CA ILE A 574 19.11 13.10 -7.08
C ILE A 574 19.32 14.60 -6.86
N ARG A 575 19.41 15.40 -7.93
CA ARG A 575 19.50 16.88 -7.84
C ARG A 575 18.26 17.49 -7.21
N THR A 576 17.06 17.08 -7.62
CA THR A 576 15.78 17.57 -7.10
C THR A 576 15.69 17.36 -5.59
N LYS A 577 15.99 16.14 -5.10
CA LYS A 577 15.97 15.89 -3.65
C LYS A 577 17.12 16.57 -2.90
N ALA A 578 18.33 16.59 -3.47
CA ALA A 578 19.48 17.26 -2.85
C ALA A 578 19.31 18.79 -2.71
N ALA A 579 18.55 19.41 -3.61
CA ALA A 579 18.18 20.83 -3.55
C ALA A 579 17.08 21.16 -2.52
N GLY A 580 16.58 20.17 -1.76
CA GLY A 580 15.53 20.40 -0.75
C GLY A 580 14.14 20.65 -1.34
N LYS A 581 13.90 20.28 -2.61
CA LYS A 581 12.60 20.43 -3.29
C LYS A 581 11.58 19.41 -2.78
N ASP A 582 11.00 19.71 -1.63
CA ASP A 582 9.97 18.90 -0.97
C ASP A 582 8.53 19.20 -1.48
N ALA A 583 8.35 20.13 -2.42
CA ALA A 583 7.07 20.51 -2.99
C ALA A 583 6.65 19.59 -4.16
N MET A 584 5.39 19.15 -4.20
CA MET A 584 4.88 18.16 -5.17
C MET A 584 5.06 18.61 -6.64
N GLU A 585 4.95 19.91 -6.89
CA GLU A 585 5.06 20.56 -8.19
C GLU A 585 6.44 20.34 -8.84
N ASP A 586 7.50 20.23 -8.05
CA ASP A 586 8.86 19.95 -8.53
C ASP A 586 9.02 18.49 -8.99
N TRP A 587 8.32 17.55 -8.33
CA TRP A 587 8.30 16.13 -8.71
C TRP A 587 7.43 15.89 -9.95
N VAL A 588 6.34 16.65 -10.09
CA VAL A 588 5.50 16.70 -11.30
C VAL A 588 6.30 17.24 -12.50
N ALA A 589 7.11 18.28 -12.30
CA ALA A 589 8.04 18.81 -13.32
C ALA A 589 9.10 17.79 -13.72
N LEU A 590 9.70 17.10 -12.74
CA LEU A 590 10.66 16.03 -12.99
C LEU A 590 10.04 14.91 -13.83
N CYS A 591 8.83 14.45 -13.52
CA CYS A 591 8.21 13.38 -14.31
C CYS A 591 7.92 13.84 -15.75
N ALA A 592 7.48 15.08 -15.97
CA ALA A 592 7.23 15.61 -17.31
C ALA A 592 8.50 15.72 -18.17
N ARG A 593 9.66 16.09 -17.60
CA ARG A 593 10.93 16.15 -18.36
C ARG A 593 11.38 14.81 -18.93
N HIS A 594 11.00 13.68 -18.32
CA HIS A 594 11.49 12.35 -18.68
C HIS A 594 10.41 11.39 -19.22
N GLU A 595 9.13 11.78 -19.23
CA GLU A 595 8.03 10.90 -19.68
C GLU A 595 8.14 10.51 -21.16
N GLN A 596 8.60 11.43 -22.01
CA GLN A 596 8.79 11.16 -23.43
C GLN A 596 9.91 10.14 -23.68
N SER A 597 10.97 10.11 -22.87
CA SER A 597 12.02 9.06 -22.97
C SER A 597 11.49 7.67 -22.58
N LEU A 598 10.65 7.60 -21.53
CA LEU A 598 9.95 6.36 -21.16
C LEU A 598 8.98 5.91 -22.26
N TYR A 599 8.24 6.85 -22.85
CA TYR A 599 7.30 6.56 -23.93
C TYR A 599 8.00 6.04 -25.20
N VAL A 600 9.14 6.63 -25.59
CA VAL A 600 9.95 6.15 -26.73
C VAL A 600 10.45 4.72 -26.49
N PHE A 601 10.86 4.37 -25.28
CA PHE A 601 11.24 2.99 -24.97
C PHE A 601 10.09 2.02 -25.19
N VAL A 602 8.89 2.33 -24.68
CA VAL A 602 7.69 1.50 -24.86
C VAL A 602 7.30 1.40 -26.34
N HIS A 603 7.38 2.49 -27.10
CA HIS A 603 7.17 2.52 -28.55
C HIS A 603 8.14 1.60 -29.31
N GLU A 604 9.43 1.63 -28.99
CA GLU A 604 10.46 0.80 -29.63
C GLU A 604 10.29 -0.69 -29.33
N VAL A 605 9.95 -1.07 -28.10
CA VAL A 605 9.89 -2.48 -27.70
C VAL A 605 8.53 -3.14 -27.88
N ARG A 606 7.46 -2.39 -28.23
CA ARG A 606 6.07 -2.88 -28.16
C ARG A 606 5.86 -4.26 -28.81
N ASP A 607 6.43 -4.47 -30.00
CA ASP A 607 6.23 -5.68 -30.81
C ASP A 607 7.05 -6.85 -30.23
N ALA A 608 8.25 -6.56 -29.71
CA ALA A 608 9.10 -7.53 -29.02
C ALA A 608 8.54 -7.97 -27.64
N VAL A 609 7.71 -7.13 -27.02
CA VAL A 609 7.04 -7.43 -25.74
C VAL A 609 5.56 -7.79 -25.88
N GLN A 610 5.08 -8.11 -27.10
CA GLN A 610 3.69 -8.54 -27.32
C GLN A 610 3.19 -9.61 -26.34
N PRO A 611 3.97 -10.64 -25.95
CA PRO A 611 3.53 -11.61 -24.93
C PRO A 611 3.20 -10.99 -23.57
N ILE A 612 3.82 -9.86 -23.20
CA ILE A 612 3.48 -9.13 -21.97
C ILE A 612 2.12 -8.44 -22.12
N PHE A 613 1.79 -7.91 -23.30
CA PHE A 613 0.47 -7.36 -23.57
C PHE A 613 -0.61 -8.45 -23.65
N ASP A 614 -0.31 -9.60 -24.24
CA ASP A 614 -1.20 -10.78 -24.22
C ASP A 614 -1.47 -11.23 -22.77
N TRP A 615 -0.44 -11.25 -21.92
CA TRP A 615 -0.59 -11.52 -20.49
C TRP A 615 -1.43 -10.45 -19.77
N CYS A 616 -1.22 -9.16 -20.08
CA CYS A 616 -2.06 -8.07 -19.59
C CYS A 616 -3.52 -8.26 -20.00
N GLN A 617 -3.80 -8.72 -21.23
CA GLN A 617 -5.15 -9.07 -21.66
C GLN A 617 -5.77 -10.16 -20.79
N THR A 618 -5.02 -11.22 -20.41
CA THR A 618 -5.56 -12.23 -19.48
C THR A 618 -5.88 -11.65 -18.09
N CYS A 619 -5.13 -10.64 -17.63
CA CYS A 619 -5.43 -9.92 -16.39
C CYS A 619 -6.67 -9.01 -16.52
N LEU A 620 -6.85 -8.37 -17.68
CA LEU A 620 -8.05 -7.61 -18.01
C LEU A 620 -9.28 -8.53 -18.11
N ASP A 621 -9.13 -9.73 -18.68
CA ASP A 621 -10.17 -10.75 -18.81
C ASP A 621 -10.62 -11.32 -17.45
N PHE A 622 -9.69 -11.50 -16.51
CA PHE A 622 -10.02 -11.85 -15.12
C PHE A 622 -10.90 -10.77 -14.47
N MET A 623 -10.48 -9.50 -14.55
CA MET A 623 -11.29 -8.36 -14.11
C MET A 623 -12.59 -8.18 -14.91
N ALA A 624 -12.69 -8.72 -16.12
CA ALA A 624 -13.86 -8.61 -16.99
C ALA A 624 -14.92 -9.69 -16.74
N LEU A 625 -14.53 -10.88 -16.26
CA LEU A 625 -15.46 -12.00 -16.07
C LEU A 625 -15.72 -12.46 -14.64
N ALA A 626 -14.76 -12.28 -13.72
CA ALA A 626 -14.71 -13.06 -12.49
C ALA A 626 -14.72 -14.59 -12.72
N THR A 627 -13.82 -15.05 -13.62
CA THR A 627 -13.60 -16.47 -13.95
C THR A 627 -12.33 -17.01 -13.30
N THR A 628 -12.30 -18.31 -13.00
CA THR A 628 -11.08 -19.00 -12.54
C THR A 628 -10.07 -19.30 -13.66
N THR A 629 -10.46 -19.17 -14.94
CA THR A 629 -9.61 -19.50 -16.10
C THR A 629 -9.57 -18.38 -17.15
N PRO A 630 -9.08 -17.18 -16.81
CA PRO A 630 -9.15 -16.00 -17.68
C PRO A 630 -8.39 -16.14 -19.00
N ALA A 631 -7.35 -16.98 -19.06
CA ALA A 631 -6.65 -17.31 -20.31
C ALA A 631 -7.49 -18.16 -21.30
N LYS A 632 -8.68 -18.63 -20.90
CA LYS A 632 -9.68 -19.26 -21.77
C LYS A 632 -11.00 -18.50 -21.65
N PRO A 633 -11.07 -17.25 -22.16
CA PRO A 633 -12.19 -16.34 -21.95
C PRO A 633 -13.55 -16.94 -22.35
N GLN A 634 -13.58 -17.74 -23.41
CA GLN A 634 -14.80 -18.35 -23.96
C GLN A 634 -15.32 -19.57 -23.18
N ASP A 635 -14.60 -20.06 -22.17
CA ASP A 635 -14.97 -21.25 -21.40
C ASP A 635 -16.13 -20.96 -20.44
N LYS A 636 -17.33 -21.39 -20.84
CA LYS A 636 -18.57 -21.25 -20.05
C LYS A 636 -18.71 -22.28 -18.94
N GLN A 637 -17.90 -23.34 -18.92
CA GLN A 637 -17.88 -24.34 -17.84
C GLN A 637 -16.96 -23.93 -16.69
N ALA A 638 -16.11 -22.92 -16.90
CA ALA A 638 -15.26 -22.35 -15.87
C ALA A 638 -16.06 -21.87 -14.66
N LYS A 639 -15.63 -22.31 -13.47
CA LYS A 639 -16.21 -21.87 -12.20
C LYS A 639 -16.04 -20.35 -12.06
N ARG A 640 -17.11 -19.69 -11.62
CA ARG A 640 -17.10 -18.24 -11.41
C ARG A 640 -16.84 -17.90 -9.96
N ILE A 641 -16.10 -16.82 -9.77
CA ILE A 641 -15.72 -16.30 -8.46
C ILE A 641 -16.80 -15.30 -8.04
N GLU A 642 -17.94 -15.78 -7.54
CA GLU A 642 -19.11 -14.94 -7.19
C GLU A 642 -19.46 -15.07 -5.70
N VAL A 643 -19.43 -13.96 -4.94
CA VAL A 643 -19.81 -13.92 -3.51
C VAL A 643 -21.13 -13.18 -3.30
N ASP A 644 -21.95 -13.63 -2.35
CA ASP A 644 -23.14 -12.89 -1.89
C ASP A 644 -22.83 -12.23 -0.54
N LEU A 645 -22.79 -10.90 -0.53
CA LEU A 645 -22.35 -10.13 0.64
C LEU A 645 -23.48 -9.91 1.66
N ASP A 646 -24.73 -9.87 1.21
CA ASP A 646 -25.88 -9.80 2.12
C ASP A 646 -26.02 -11.14 2.87
N GLU A 647 -25.82 -12.28 2.18
CA GLU A 647 -25.80 -13.61 2.81
C GLU A 647 -24.62 -13.79 3.78
N LEU A 648 -23.40 -13.35 3.40
CA LEU A 648 -22.23 -13.42 4.29
C LEU A 648 -22.42 -12.59 5.57
N MET A 649 -23.05 -11.42 5.46
CA MET A 649 -23.38 -10.57 6.61
C MET A 649 -24.45 -11.21 7.50
N ALA A 650 -25.50 -11.82 6.94
CA ALA A 650 -26.51 -12.53 7.72
C ALA A 650 -25.91 -13.74 8.47
N ARG A 651 -25.10 -14.56 7.79
CA ARG A 651 -24.39 -15.70 8.43
C ARG A 651 -23.42 -15.24 9.53
N ALA A 652 -22.74 -14.11 9.35
CA ALA A 652 -21.87 -13.53 10.35
C ALA A 652 -22.64 -13.01 11.57
N ALA A 653 -23.82 -12.43 11.36
CA ALA A 653 -24.69 -11.92 12.42
C ALA A 653 -25.37 -13.06 13.21
N GLY A 654 -25.91 -14.08 12.53
CA GLY A 654 -26.54 -15.25 13.17
C GLY A 654 -25.56 -16.14 13.96
N ALA A 655 -24.26 -16.05 13.68
CA ALA A 655 -23.21 -16.72 14.45
C ALA A 655 -22.73 -15.92 15.68
N ALA A 656 -23.20 -14.68 15.89
CA ALA A 656 -22.72 -13.80 16.95
C ALA A 656 -23.57 -13.88 18.23
N ALA A 657 -22.90 -13.87 19.39
CA ALA A 657 -23.55 -13.97 20.69
C ALA A 657 -24.38 -12.73 21.11
N GLY A 658 -24.30 -11.62 20.36
CA GLY A 658 -24.93 -10.34 20.70
C GLY A 658 -26.37 -10.16 20.19
N GLY A 659 -26.96 -11.18 19.56
CA GLY A 659 -28.21 -11.06 18.81
C GLY A 659 -27.97 -10.58 17.37
N GLU A 660 -28.77 -11.13 16.45
CA GLU A 660 -28.54 -10.97 15.01
C GLU A 660 -28.70 -9.51 14.53
N ASP A 661 -29.81 -8.85 14.89
CA ASP A 661 -30.11 -7.49 14.43
C ASP A 661 -29.12 -6.42 14.95
N ASP A 662 -28.72 -6.47 16.23
CA ASP A 662 -27.71 -5.54 16.78
C ASP A 662 -26.35 -5.75 16.10
N THR A 663 -25.93 -7.01 15.95
CA THR A 663 -24.69 -7.34 15.23
C THR A 663 -24.72 -6.83 13.78
N LEU A 664 -25.84 -7.03 13.07
CA LEU A 664 -26.03 -6.57 11.70
C LEU A 664 -26.01 -5.02 11.60
N GLN A 665 -26.66 -4.33 12.54
CA GLN A 665 -26.65 -2.87 12.62
C GLN A 665 -25.24 -2.32 12.90
N GLN A 666 -24.50 -2.97 13.78
CA GLN A 666 -23.11 -2.61 14.13
C GLN A 666 -22.15 -2.82 12.95
N LEU A 667 -22.23 -3.95 12.24
CA LEU A 667 -21.43 -4.21 11.03
C LEU A 667 -21.74 -3.19 9.93
N ARG A 668 -23.02 -2.86 9.70
CA ARG A 668 -23.42 -1.77 8.78
C ARG A 668 -22.91 -0.40 9.23
N GLY A 669 -22.72 -0.18 10.53
CA GLY A 669 -22.04 1.00 11.07
C GLY A 669 -20.60 1.12 10.54
N GLU A 670 -19.79 0.07 10.69
CA GLU A 670 -18.40 0.05 10.22
C GLU A 670 -18.28 0.20 8.69
N ILE A 671 -19.18 -0.44 7.93
CA ILE A 671 -19.18 -0.35 6.46
C ILE A 671 -19.53 1.07 6.00
N ARG A 672 -20.54 1.72 6.61
CA ARG A 672 -20.90 3.12 6.30
C ARG A 672 -19.79 4.09 6.65
N GLN A 673 -19.12 3.92 7.80
CA GLN A 673 -17.92 4.70 8.15
C GLN A 673 -16.79 4.51 7.11
N THR A 674 -16.61 3.30 6.59
CA THR A 674 -15.61 3.01 5.56
C THR A 674 -15.94 3.68 4.22
N THR A 675 -17.20 3.61 3.79
CA THR A 675 -17.69 4.30 2.58
C THR A 675 -17.57 5.83 2.73
N GLU A 676 -17.94 6.38 3.88
CA GLU A 676 -17.79 7.80 4.19
C GLU A 676 -16.32 8.24 4.17
N TYR A 677 -15.43 7.51 4.85
CA TYR A 677 -13.99 7.76 4.83
C TYR A 677 -13.46 7.83 3.39
N VAL A 678 -13.80 6.86 2.54
CA VAL A 678 -13.35 6.86 1.14
C VAL A 678 -13.95 8.02 0.33
N ARG A 679 -15.23 8.37 0.54
CA ARG A 679 -15.90 9.51 -0.11
C ARG A 679 -15.19 10.83 0.24
N LEU A 680 -14.90 11.05 1.51
CA LEU A 680 -14.24 12.25 2.01
C LEU A 680 -12.77 12.33 1.56
N GLN A 681 -12.05 11.21 1.52
CA GLN A 681 -10.70 11.17 0.94
C GLN A 681 -10.71 11.55 -0.56
N LYS A 682 -11.72 11.17 -1.33
CA LYS A 682 -11.85 11.61 -2.75
C LYS A 682 -12.08 13.12 -2.87
N VAL A 683 -12.88 13.74 -1.98
CA VAL A 683 -13.04 15.21 -1.93
C VAL A 683 -11.71 15.88 -1.63
N ARG A 684 -10.98 15.40 -0.60
CA ARG A 684 -9.66 15.95 -0.22
C ARG A 684 -8.62 15.82 -1.35
N THR A 685 -8.54 14.65 -2.01
CA THR A 685 -7.65 14.46 -3.17
C THR A 685 -8.02 15.40 -4.33
N LYS A 686 -9.31 15.65 -4.58
CA LYS A 686 -9.74 16.57 -5.65
C LYS A 686 -9.31 18.02 -5.38
N ILE A 687 -9.44 18.49 -4.13
CA ILE A 687 -8.97 19.82 -3.71
C ILE A 687 -7.45 19.92 -3.86
N ASP A 688 -6.70 18.92 -3.38
CA ASP A 688 -5.25 18.87 -3.47
C ASP A 688 -4.77 18.91 -4.94
N TRP A 689 -5.35 18.07 -5.81
CA TRP A 689 -4.99 18.02 -7.23
C TRP A 689 -5.36 19.31 -7.98
N ALA A 690 -6.50 19.93 -7.69
CA ALA A 690 -6.87 21.22 -8.28
C ALA A 690 -5.91 22.33 -7.83
N GLY A 691 -5.53 22.35 -6.54
CA GLY A 691 -4.51 23.26 -6.03
C GLY A 691 -3.13 23.02 -6.66
N GLN A 692 -2.72 21.76 -6.84
CA GLN A 692 -1.50 21.41 -7.55
C GLN A 692 -1.53 21.89 -9.01
N ALA A 693 -2.65 21.72 -9.72
CA ALA A 693 -2.81 22.21 -11.10
C ALA A 693 -2.63 23.73 -11.18
N VAL A 694 -3.27 24.49 -10.28
CA VAL A 694 -3.09 25.95 -10.16
C VAL A 694 -1.64 26.34 -9.85
N ARG A 695 -0.91 25.55 -9.04
CA ARG A 695 0.51 25.84 -8.74
C ARG A 695 1.49 25.35 -9.82
N CYS A 696 1.07 24.44 -10.69
CA CYS A 696 1.88 23.83 -11.75
C CYS A 696 1.88 24.61 -13.08
N VAL A 697 1.56 25.90 -13.11
CA VAL A 697 1.63 26.76 -14.33
C VAL A 697 3.09 27.09 -14.68
N ARG A 698 3.94 26.06 -14.81
CA ARG A 698 5.31 26.12 -15.33
C ARG A 698 5.35 25.45 -16.70
N PRO A 699 6.13 25.96 -17.67
CA PRO A 699 6.26 25.34 -19.00
C PRO A 699 6.62 23.84 -18.96
N ASP A 700 7.46 23.46 -17.99
CA ASP A 700 8.00 22.11 -17.81
C ASP A 700 7.07 21.13 -17.07
N SER A 701 6.00 21.62 -16.42
CA SER A 701 5.24 20.82 -15.44
C SER A 701 3.97 20.17 -15.99
N VAL A 702 3.61 20.43 -17.25
CA VAL A 702 2.24 20.23 -17.74
C VAL A 702 2.23 19.93 -19.25
N SER A 703 1.31 19.05 -19.70
CA SER A 703 1.15 18.74 -21.12
C SER A 703 0.82 19.98 -21.98
N PRO A 704 1.30 20.09 -23.24
CA PRO A 704 0.93 21.18 -24.15
C PRO A 704 -0.58 21.33 -24.40
N THR A 705 -1.38 20.31 -24.06
CA THR A 705 -2.85 20.36 -24.19
C THR A 705 -3.57 21.08 -23.06
N ASN A 706 -2.94 21.26 -21.88
CA ASN A 706 -3.62 21.83 -20.72
C ASN A 706 -3.98 23.31 -20.98
N PRO A 707 -5.24 23.74 -20.72
CA PRO A 707 -5.65 25.14 -20.88
C PRO A 707 -4.81 26.14 -20.07
N LEU A 708 -4.30 25.75 -18.89
CA LEU A 708 -3.42 26.57 -18.06
C LEU A 708 -2.05 26.81 -18.73
N ARG A 709 -1.49 25.79 -19.40
CA ARG A 709 -0.22 25.93 -20.13
C ARG A 709 -0.41 26.78 -21.39
N LYS A 710 -1.51 26.58 -22.13
CA LYS A 710 -1.82 27.38 -23.33
C LYS A 710 -1.99 28.87 -23.03
N ARG A 711 -2.61 29.22 -21.91
CA ARG A 711 -2.73 30.62 -21.44
C ARG A 711 -1.39 31.21 -20.98
N ALA A 712 -0.51 30.41 -20.38
CA ALA A 712 0.82 30.86 -19.96
C ALA A 712 1.84 31.03 -21.12
N THR A 713 1.51 30.59 -22.33
CA THR A 713 2.37 30.68 -23.53
C THR A 713 1.73 31.45 -24.68
N ALA A 714 0.63 32.16 -24.45
CA ALA A 714 -0.01 33.01 -25.45
C ALA A 714 0.53 34.43 -25.33
N ASP A 715 1.02 34.99 -26.45
CA ASP A 715 1.21 36.43 -26.59
C ASP A 715 -0.17 37.09 -26.77
N ASP A 716 -0.93 37.23 -25.67
CA ASP A 716 -2.24 37.91 -25.67
C ASP A 716 -2.04 39.44 -25.57
N ASP A 717 -2.37 40.16 -26.65
CA ASP A 717 -2.34 41.64 -26.75
C ASP A 717 -3.16 42.36 -25.65
N ASP A 718 -4.15 41.67 -25.05
CA ASP A 718 -5.02 42.21 -24.00
C ASP A 718 -4.35 42.30 -22.61
N GLY A 719 -3.16 41.72 -22.42
CA GLY A 719 -2.33 41.86 -21.20
C GLY A 719 -2.90 41.32 -19.88
N LEU A 720 -4.13 40.80 -19.88
CA LEU A 720 -4.91 40.50 -18.68
C LEU A 720 -4.58 39.15 -18.01
N PHE A 721 -3.84 38.25 -18.68
CA PHE A 721 -3.70 36.84 -18.25
C PHE A 721 -2.27 36.26 -18.29
N GLY A 722 -1.25 37.10 -18.49
CA GLY A 722 0.17 36.69 -18.40
C GLY A 722 0.69 36.53 -16.96
N ALA A 723 -0.15 36.73 -15.95
CA ALA A 723 0.24 36.71 -14.55
C ALA A 723 0.43 35.27 -14.02
N GLU A 724 1.58 35.01 -13.41
CA GLU A 724 1.73 33.84 -12.53
C GLU A 724 0.67 33.88 -11.41
N PRO A 725 0.15 32.72 -10.95
CA PRO A 725 -0.75 32.65 -9.80
C PRO A 725 -0.18 33.42 -8.60
N SER A 726 -1.01 34.27 -7.99
CA SER A 726 -0.61 35.09 -6.84
C SER A 726 0.01 34.22 -5.73
N GLU A 727 1.01 34.72 -4.99
CA GLU A 727 1.56 33.92 -3.88
C GLU A 727 0.52 33.70 -2.76
N ALA A 728 -0.51 34.56 -2.69
CA ALA A 728 -1.68 34.35 -1.84
C ALA A 728 -2.51 33.11 -2.26
N LEU A 729 -2.83 32.96 -3.55
CA LEU A 729 -3.48 31.78 -4.12
C LEU A 729 -2.61 30.53 -3.99
N ARG A 730 -1.30 30.65 -4.23
CA ARG A 730 -0.33 29.56 -4.03
C ARG A 730 -0.27 29.12 -2.57
N ALA A 731 -0.27 30.05 -1.62
CA ALA A 731 -0.32 29.74 -0.19
C ALA A 731 -1.67 29.13 0.23
N SER A 732 -2.79 29.71 -0.22
CA SER A 732 -4.15 29.23 0.07
C SER A 732 -4.38 27.81 -0.44
N THR A 733 -3.99 27.52 -1.68
CA THR A 733 -4.12 26.18 -2.26
C THR A 733 -3.21 25.12 -1.62
N ARG A 734 -2.13 25.51 -0.91
CA ARG A 734 -1.32 24.58 -0.10
C ARG A 734 -2.06 24.14 1.17
N ASP A 735 -2.99 24.94 1.69
CA ASP A 735 -3.84 24.57 2.84
C ASP A 735 -5.04 23.69 2.41
N VAL A 736 -4.73 22.46 1.98
CA VAL A 736 -5.73 21.44 1.67
C VAL A 736 -6.64 21.14 2.87
N GLY A 737 -6.15 21.31 4.10
CA GLY A 737 -6.91 21.06 5.33
C GLY A 737 -8.02 22.08 5.56
N GLY A 738 -7.69 23.36 5.52
CA GLY A 738 -8.64 24.47 5.63
C GLY A 738 -9.63 24.51 4.46
N LEU A 739 -9.16 24.34 3.22
CA LEU A 739 -10.04 24.27 2.04
C LEU A 739 -11.02 23.08 2.14
N PHE A 740 -10.55 21.88 2.53
CA PHE A 740 -11.41 20.72 2.76
C PHE A 740 -12.46 20.98 3.86
N GLY A 741 -12.06 21.65 4.95
CA GLY A 741 -12.97 22.05 6.03
C GLY A 741 -14.01 23.11 5.64
N ARG A 742 -13.85 23.82 4.52
CA ARG A 742 -14.85 24.73 3.93
C ARG A 742 -15.82 24.00 3.00
N CYS A 743 -15.39 22.93 2.33
CA CYS A 743 -16.23 22.17 1.39
C CYS A 743 -17.14 21.13 2.05
N VAL A 744 -16.68 20.54 3.15
CA VAL A 744 -17.38 19.47 3.86
C VAL A 744 -17.93 20.03 5.17
N GLY A 745 -19.20 19.73 5.46
CA GLY A 745 -19.86 20.10 6.72
C GLY A 745 -19.36 19.29 7.92
N HIS A 746 -20.26 18.84 8.79
CA HIS A 746 -19.86 18.02 9.93
C HIS A 746 -19.36 16.64 9.48
N TYR A 747 -18.11 16.28 9.82
CA TYR A 747 -17.52 14.96 9.62
C TYR A 747 -16.70 14.54 10.84
N SER A 748 -16.43 13.25 10.98
CA SER A 748 -15.54 12.75 12.04
C SER A 748 -14.08 13.15 11.74
N ARG A 749 -13.63 14.24 12.35
CA ARG A 749 -12.23 14.67 12.33
C ARG A 749 -11.38 13.68 13.13
N ASP A 750 -10.18 13.42 12.64
CA ASP A 750 -9.14 12.72 13.39
C ASP A 750 -8.68 13.62 14.54
N ASP A 751 -9.12 13.29 15.75
CA ASP A 751 -8.79 13.96 17.01
C ASP A 751 -7.48 13.42 17.63
N GLY A 752 -6.78 12.54 16.92
CA GLY A 752 -5.59 11.85 17.40
C GLY A 752 -5.88 10.71 18.37
N THR A 753 -7.13 10.36 18.67
CA THR A 753 -7.44 9.23 19.57
C THR A 753 -7.50 7.90 18.83
N THR A 754 -6.88 6.86 19.40
CA THR A 754 -6.93 5.51 18.84
C THR A 754 -8.35 4.97 18.74
N VAL A 755 -8.63 4.11 17.76
CA VAL A 755 -9.90 3.37 17.64
C VAL A 755 -9.68 1.89 17.96
N PRO A 756 -10.70 1.12 18.35
CA PRO A 756 -10.54 -0.30 18.67
C PRO A 756 -9.77 -1.08 17.59
N GLY A 757 -8.77 -1.85 18.00
CA GLY A 757 -7.89 -2.62 17.10
C GLY A 757 -6.81 -1.82 16.36
N ARG A 758 -6.74 -0.49 16.51
CA ARG A 758 -5.77 0.40 15.84
C ARG A 758 -4.96 1.19 16.88
N GLY A 759 -3.65 1.26 16.74
CA GLY A 759 -2.76 2.02 17.61
C GLY A 759 -2.39 3.39 17.01
N THR A 760 -1.23 3.93 17.41
CA THR A 760 -0.72 5.20 16.89
C THR A 760 -0.16 5.09 15.46
N GLU A 761 -0.17 3.90 14.86
CA GLU A 761 0.22 3.72 13.46
C GLU A 761 -0.76 4.37 12.46
N MET A 762 -1.95 4.75 12.92
CA MET A 762 -2.89 5.62 12.20
C MET A 762 -2.28 6.98 11.82
N ALA A 763 -1.29 7.48 12.56
CA ALA A 763 -0.54 8.67 12.18
C ALA A 763 0.26 8.47 10.87
N GLU A 764 0.75 7.26 10.61
CA GLU A 764 1.63 6.96 9.47
C GLU A 764 0.89 6.39 8.25
N VAL A 765 0.01 5.40 8.48
CA VAL A 765 -0.78 4.75 7.42
C VAL A 765 -2.27 4.70 7.80
N PRO A 766 -2.96 5.87 7.85
CA PRO A 766 -4.39 5.92 8.16
C PRO A 766 -5.22 5.10 7.16
N TRP A 767 -4.77 5.03 5.91
CA TRP A 767 -5.39 4.27 4.82
C TRP A 767 -5.28 2.74 4.95
N ALA A 768 -4.40 2.23 5.81
CA ALA A 768 -4.16 0.79 5.98
C ALA A 768 -5.09 0.16 7.05
N TYR A 769 -6.36 0.58 7.10
CA TYR A 769 -7.35 0.05 8.06
C TYR A 769 -7.62 -1.46 7.95
N PHE A 770 -7.20 -2.07 6.83
CA PHE A 770 -7.26 -3.51 6.62
C PHE A 770 -6.08 -4.29 7.25
N ASP A 771 -5.04 -3.64 7.79
CA ASP A 771 -3.94 -4.34 8.46
C ASP A 771 -4.40 -5.07 9.74
N VAL A 772 -3.60 -6.02 10.24
CA VAL A 772 -3.87 -6.78 11.47
C VAL A 772 -4.13 -5.87 12.68
N PRO A 773 -4.97 -6.30 13.64
CA PRO A 773 -5.17 -5.55 14.88
C PRO A 773 -3.86 -5.38 15.66
N ASP A 774 -3.69 -4.20 16.27
CA ASP A 774 -2.50 -3.80 17.04
C ASP A 774 -1.14 -4.22 16.40
N PRO A 775 -0.81 -3.73 15.19
CA PRO A 775 0.38 -4.15 14.45
C PRO A 775 1.71 -3.69 15.11
N LEU A 776 1.63 -2.89 16.18
CA LEU A 776 2.77 -2.35 16.93
C LEU A 776 2.86 -2.86 18.40
N GLY A 777 1.88 -3.62 18.90
CA GLY A 777 1.85 -4.12 20.28
C GLY A 777 1.74 -3.02 21.33
N GLN A 778 0.81 -2.07 21.15
CA GLN A 778 0.61 -0.90 22.01
C GLN A 778 -0.56 -1.03 22.98
N HIS A 779 -1.51 -1.94 22.72
CA HIS A 779 -2.72 -2.16 23.53
C HIS A 779 -2.47 -3.17 24.65
N LEU A 780 -1.52 -2.84 25.53
CA LEU A 780 -1.18 -3.64 26.72
C LEU A 780 -2.35 -3.73 27.70
N GLY A 781 -2.57 -4.91 28.30
CA GLY A 781 -3.55 -5.12 29.37
C GLY A 781 -5.04 -5.20 28.96
N GLN A 782 -5.40 -5.07 27.68
CA GLN A 782 -6.78 -5.26 27.21
C GLN A 782 -6.90 -6.50 26.30
N PRO A 783 -7.83 -7.44 26.58
CA PRO A 783 -8.12 -8.52 25.64
C PRO A 783 -8.72 -7.95 24.35
N ALA A 784 -8.19 -8.35 23.19
CA ALA A 784 -8.77 -7.99 21.89
C ALA A 784 -10.26 -8.41 21.77
N ALA A 785 -10.67 -9.45 22.50
CA ALA A 785 -12.06 -9.88 22.62
C ALA A 785 -12.94 -8.93 23.46
N ALA A 786 -12.41 -8.27 24.49
CA ALA A 786 -13.16 -7.33 25.33
C ALA A 786 -13.59 -6.09 24.53
N ALA A 787 -12.77 -5.68 23.55
CA ALA A 787 -13.10 -4.61 22.61
C ALA A 787 -14.26 -4.95 21.64
N SER A 788 -14.74 -6.21 21.61
CA SER A 788 -15.87 -6.62 20.77
C SER A 788 -17.24 -6.40 21.42
N ALA A 789 -17.31 -6.33 22.76
CA ALA A 789 -18.54 -6.25 23.54
C ALA A 789 -19.45 -5.05 23.13
N PRO A 790 -20.80 -5.21 23.22
CA PRO A 790 -21.76 -4.15 22.92
C PRO A 790 -21.55 -2.91 23.82
N ALA A 791 -21.91 -1.73 23.32
CA ALA A 791 -21.63 -0.46 24.01
C ALA A 791 -22.28 -0.39 25.41
N SER A 792 -23.42 -1.05 25.60
CA SER A 792 -24.12 -1.19 26.88
C SER A 792 -23.32 -1.95 27.96
N GLN A 793 -22.42 -2.87 27.58
CA GLN A 793 -21.54 -3.59 28.50
C GLN A 793 -20.22 -2.87 28.79
N ARG A 794 -19.88 -1.81 28.02
CA ARG A 794 -18.68 -1.00 28.25
C ARG A 794 -18.89 0.05 29.34
N ALA A 795 -20.12 0.52 29.52
CA ALA A 795 -20.47 1.54 30.51
C ALA A 795 -20.19 1.14 31.97
N SER A 796 -20.05 -0.16 32.27
CA SER A 796 -19.70 -0.69 33.60
C SER A 796 -18.23 -1.05 33.79
N THR A 797 -17.39 -0.91 32.74
CA THR A 797 -15.95 -1.29 32.76
C THR A 797 -15.02 -0.16 32.29
N GLN A 798 -15.56 1.03 31.99
CA GLN A 798 -14.79 2.16 31.48
C GLN A 798 -14.06 3.01 32.54
N ASP A 799 -14.25 2.76 33.84
CA ASP A 799 -13.63 3.56 34.92
C ASP A 799 -12.23 3.06 35.34
N ASP A 800 -11.81 1.85 34.97
CA ASP A 800 -10.50 1.29 35.33
C ASP A 800 -9.38 1.68 34.33
N GLY A 801 -8.97 2.96 34.38
CA GLY A 801 -7.63 3.46 34.02
C GLY A 801 -7.11 3.35 32.57
N GLY A 802 -7.73 2.54 31.70
CA GLY A 802 -7.26 2.18 30.37
C GLY A 802 -7.61 3.16 29.25
N GLY A 803 -7.29 4.45 29.40
CA GLY A 803 -7.61 5.48 28.41
C GLY A 803 -7.04 5.20 27.01
N LEU A 804 -7.82 5.50 25.96
CA LEU A 804 -7.39 5.40 24.56
C LEU A 804 -6.10 6.21 24.33
N LEU A 805 -5.13 5.61 23.65
CA LEU A 805 -3.88 6.29 23.29
C LEU A 805 -4.15 7.48 22.36
N ARG A 806 -3.25 8.46 22.43
CA ARG A 806 -3.28 9.65 21.57
C ARG A 806 -2.04 9.77 20.71
N TYR A 807 -2.20 10.22 19.48
CA TYR A 807 -1.12 10.58 18.56
C TYR A 807 -1.37 11.97 17.96
N GLU A 808 -0.37 12.52 17.28
CA GLU A 808 -0.53 13.75 16.49
C GLU A 808 -0.90 13.37 15.05
N PRO A 809 -2.09 13.74 14.54
CA PRO A 809 -2.44 13.55 13.12
C PRO A 809 -1.44 14.30 12.23
N ARG A 810 -0.96 13.65 11.15
CA ARG A 810 0.05 14.24 10.26
C ARG A 810 -0.46 15.41 9.41
N GLN A 811 -1.77 15.59 9.29
CA GLN A 811 -2.37 16.67 8.50
C GLN A 811 -3.59 17.27 9.19
N GLU A 812 -3.75 18.58 9.06
CA GLU A 812 -4.94 19.29 9.54
C GLU A 812 -6.20 18.88 8.75
N GLY A 813 -7.33 18.77 9.46
CA GLY A 813 -8.59 18.28 8.89
C GLY A 813 -8.54 16.84 8.38
N GLN A 814 -7.63 16.00 8.89
CA GLN A 814 -7.58 14.57 8.54
C GLN A 814 -8.91 13.89 8.94
N VAL A 815 -9.42 13.03 8.06
CA VAL A 815 -10.65 12.25 8.31
C VAL A 815 -10.31 11.05 9.18
N ARG A 816 -11.10 10.81 10.23
CA ARG A 816 -10.89 9.68 11.16
C ARG A 816 -10.93 8.34 10.41
N PRO A 817 -9.90 7.48 10.50
CA PRO A 817 -9.92 6.16 9.87
C PRO A 817 -10.97 5.22 10.49
N PRO A 818 -11.55 4.29 9.71
CA PRO A 818 -12.45 3.28 10.25
C PRO A 818 -11.68 2.21 11.03
N SER A 819 -12.33 1.60 12.03
CA SER A 819 -11.78 0.50 12.85
C SER A 819 -11.85 -0.86 12.14
N VAL A 820 -12.98 -1.15 11.47
CA VAL A 820 -13.30 -2.42 10.78
C VAL A 820 -13.05 -3.70 11.60
N LEU A 821 -13.01 -3.59 12.93
CA LEU A 821 -12.67 -4.69 13.84
C LEU A 821 -13.78 -5.75 13.87
N ARG A 822 -15.05 -5.36 13.92
CA ARG A 822 -16.17 -6.32 13.91
C ARG A 822 -16.29 -7.02 12.56
N THR A 823 -16.09 -6.27 11.47
CA THR A 823 -16.03 -6.80 10.10
C THR A 823 -14.94 -7.87 9.96
N ARG A 824 -13.76 -7.63 10.56
CA ARG A 824 -12.67 -8.61 10.61
C ARG A 824 -13.02 -9.86 11.42
N LEU A 825 -13.60 -9.71 12.61
CA LEU A 825 -13.86 -10.85 13.50
C LEU A 825 -15.04 -11.71 13.02
N ALA A 826 -16.11 -11.10 12.51
CA ALA A 826 -17.34 -11.80 12.15
C ALA A 826 -17.44 -12.19 10.66
N VAL A 827 -17.04 -11.30 9.75
CA VAL A 827 -17.31 -11.46 8.30
C VAL A 827 -16.14 -12.08 7.54
N LEU A 828 -14.89 -11.76 7.92
CA LEU A 828 -13.70 -12.29 7.24
C LEU A 828 -13.60 -13.83 7.24
N PRO A 829 -13.91 -14.57 8.33
CA PRO A 829 -13.89 -16.04 8.31
C PRO A 829 -14.91 -16.61 7.33
N GLN A 830 -16.10 -16.03 7.25
CA GLN A 830 -17.16 -16.44 6.31
C GLN A 830 -16.75 -16.14 4.86
N PHE A 831 -16.12 -14.98 4.62
CA PHE A 831 -15.56 -14.63 3.31
C PHE A 831 -14.45 -15.60 2.88
N ARG A 832 -13.54 -15.98 3.78
CA ARG A 832 -12.49 -16.97 3.51
C ARG A 832 -13.08 -18.32 3.10
N ARG A 833 -14.08 -18.82 3.83
CA ARG A 833 -14.83 -20.04 3.48
C ARG A 833 -15.50 -19.93 2.11
N ALA A 834 -16.12 -18.79 1.79
CA ALA A 834 -16.69 -18.54 0.46
C ALA A 834 -15.64 -18.53 -0.65
N MET A 835 -14.45 -17.97 -0.41
CA MET A 835 -13.34 -17.96 -1.38
C MET A 835 -12.76 -19.36 -1.62
N LEU A 836 -12.58 -20.18 -0.56
CA LEU A 836 -12.24 -21.61 -0.70
C LEU A 836 -13.29 -22.34 -1.54
N ALA A 837 -14.58 -22.14 -1.23
CA ALA A 837 -15.67 -22.75 -1.98
C ALA A 837 -15.83 -22.24 -3.43
N CYS A 838 -15.32 -21.05 -3.78
CA CYS A 838 -15.42 -20.48 -5.13
C CYS A 838 -14.19 -20.77 -6.01
N LEU A 839 -12.99 -20.88 -5.44
CA LEU A 839 -11.77 -21.09 -6.21
C LEU A 839 -11.55 -22.58 -6.55
N PRO A 840 -10.57 -22.90 -7.43
CA PRO A 840 -10.15 -24.27 -7.68
C PRO A 840 -9.26 -24.80 -6.55
N GLU A 841 -9.59 -25.96 -6.01
CA GLU A 841 -8.72 -26.73 -5.10
C GLU A 841 -7.44 -27.19 -5.81
N ARG A 842 -7.52 -27.51 -7.10
CA ARG A 842 -6.41 -27.95 -7.96
C ARG A 842 -6.33 -27.07 -9.20
N TYR A 843 -5.10 -26.68 -9.55
CA TYR A 843 -4.77 -25.93 -10.77
C TYR A 843 -4.02 -26.86 -11.72
N THR A 844 -4.38 -26.82 -13.00
CA THR A 844 -3.80 -27.69 -14.05
C THR A 844 -2.53 -27.09 -14.66
#